data_AF-A0AAU3XT07-F1
#
_entry.id   AF-A0AAU3XT07-F1
#
_cell.length_a   1.000
_cell.length_b   1.000
_cell.length_c   1.000
_cell.angle_alpha   90.00
_cell.angle_beta   90.00
_cell.angle_gamma   90.00
#
_symmetry.space_group_name_H-M   'P 1'
#
loop_
_entity.id
_entity.type
_entity.pdbx_description
1 polymer ?
#
loop_
_entity_poly.entity_id
_entity_poly.type
_entity_poly.pdbx_seq_one_letter_code
_entity_poly.pdbx_strand_id
1 'polypeptide(L)'
;MAAMTVAAAITPTLAIPAHAAATTGEPLPLPPLRIPKIDMGVEQQSNEKIQWMQDAKLGMFIHWGPYSGPAKGEWYMENAAVTPENYKKYVTDATGEQFTGSAYDPADWAQLAKDMGAKYTVLTARHHDGFALWPSTHDNAWHSGQAPLQRDFISQYVTAVREAGLKVGLYFSPLSWRYPGYYDVHGTNCLDNAWGYTTDPAHKENARIMKNEVYQQVKELVTEYGAIDDIWWDGGWLGQQGSDRDAAFFWEPGKFRDASNEWPVDSAYSDTDAATGKPLGLTGLVRKHQPDAVTTLRAGWIGDFTSEEGPSVPSGAIRTGKVAEKCFTIGGAWGYKAGTSVMGFGTAMNLLVNSWVRNITCLVNVGPDRTGVVPTAQADLVRRIGSFMTTCGEAVYGTRGGPWNPVDGKYGYTYKDSTFYVHLLSGYSGTSFTTPSIGDASVTRVFDVASGTDLAYTVSSDGKVTVTGINRTRIPEDSVVGVTLDRTVQPADIAVGRTATASSQETSKGNTAAKAVDGSTATRWCANNGSVGNWLKVDLGATKSLTGARIAWELDATNYRYRIEGSTDNTTWTTLVDRTDTTSTSQVQTMVLSAEARYVRVTVTGLPTGVWASIRNLELYDRPFTADLGTFKLVNRKSGKLLDVSGASSADGAVIIQWPSTGGTNQQWKLLPNSDGSYRLSNVRSGKLLECPSGSAQGTQLDQSADAGTSNQWWKLVAATSGHYRLVNVGNGRCADVKDASTTDGAHVIQWPTTSGSNQEWQLVAL
;
A
#
# COMPACT_ATOMS: atom_id res chain seq x y z
N MET A 1 -55.49 47.03 22.74
CA MET A 1 -55.55 46.78 21.28
C MET A 1 -54.85 45.46 21.05
N ALA A 2 -55.60 44.35 21.08
CA ALA A 2 -56.30 43.76 19.94
C ALA A 2 -55.35 42.96 19.04
N ALA A 3 -55.60 41.65 19.05
CA ALA A 3 -55.03 40.64 18.17
C ALA A 3 -55.37 40.90 16.69
N MET A 4 -54.58 40.34 15.79
CA MET A 4 -55.12 39.57 14.64
C MET A 4 -54.03 38.80 13.89
N THR A 5 -54.17 37.48 13.95
CA THR A 5 -53.77 36.47 12.96
C THR A 5 -54.32 36.77 11.57
N VAL A 6 -53.53 36.52 10.51
CA VAL A 6 -54.02 35.90 9.27
C VAL A 6 -52.96 34.91 8.77
N ALA A 7 -53.36 33.64 8.73
CA ALA A 7 -52.69 32.59 7.99
C ALA A 7 -53.03 32.72 6.50
N ALA A 8 -52.04 32.55 5.62
CA ALA A 8 -52.27 32.22 4.22
C ALA A 8 -51.48 30.94 3.92
N ALA A 9 -52.24 29.85 3.78
CA ALA A 9 -51.75 28.58 3.27
C ALA A 9 -51.36 28.74 1.81
N ILE A 10 -50.10 28.47 1.49
CA ILE A 10 -49.67 28.16 0.13
C ILE A 10 -48.88 26.87 0.23
N THR A 11 -49.52 25.76 -0.13
CA THR A 11 -48.85 24.50 -0.47
C THR A 11 -47.95 24.73 -1.68
N PRO A 12 -46.63 24.53 -1.59
CA PRO A 12 -45.88 24.07 -2.74
C PRO A 12 -46.05 22.55 -2.79
N THR A 13 -46.75 22.08 -3.81
CA THR A 13 -46.56 20.73 -4.34
C THR A 13 -45.05 20.46 -4.41
N LEU A 14 -44.55 19.59 -3.53
CA LEU A 14 -43.26 18.95 -3.68
C LEU A 14 -43.32 18.16 -4.98
N ALA A 15 -42.87 18.78 -6.07
CA ALA A 15 -42.39 18.04 -7.21
C ALA A 15 -41.27 17.16 -6.67
N ILE A 16 -41.56 15.87 -6.55
CA ILE A 16 -40.53 14.82 -6.50
C ILE A 16 -39.57 15.18 -7.64
N PRO A 17 -38.27 15.36 -7.40
CA PRO A 17 -37.35 15.40 -8.51
C PRO A 17 -37.48 14.04 -9.18
N ALA A 18 -38.11 14.04 -10.36
CA ALA A 18 -37.92 13.00 -11.34
C ALA A 18 -36.42 12.71 -11.38
N HIS A 19 -36.08 11.42 -11.25
CA HIS A 19 -34.70 10.94 -11.33
C HIS A 19 -33.95 11.78 -12.35
N ALA A 20 -32.93 12.51 -11.89
CA ALA A 20 -32.05 13.27 -12.75
C ALA A 20 -31.68 12.36 -13.92
N ALA A 21 -31.87 12.88 -15.14
CA ALA A 21 -31.52 12.17 -16.36
C ALA A 21 -30.16 11.49 -16.15
N ALA A 22 -30.14 10.15 -16.25
CA ALA A 22 -28.99 9.34 -15.92
C ALA A 22 -27.78 9.86 -16.72
N THR A 23 -26.84 10.51 -16.03
CA THR A 23 -25.50 10.70 -16.58
C THR A 23 -24.96 9.32 -16.90
N THR A 24 -24.56 9.07 -18.14
CA THR A 24 -23.97 7.80 -18.57
C THR A 24 -22.52 7.64 -18.12
N GLY A 25 -22.03 8.54 -17.26
CA GLY A 25 -20.66 8.56 -16.78
C GLY A 25 -20.37 7.43 -15.80
N GLU A 26 -19.19 6.83 -15.93
CA GLU A 26 -18.72 5.80 -15.02
C GLU A 26 -18.53 6.35 -13.59
N PRO A 27 -19.07 5.67 -12.56
CA PRO A 27 -18.83 6.07 -11.18
C PRO A 27 -17.36 5.98 -10.77
N LEU A 28 -17.00 6.77 -9.74
CA LEU A 28 -15.65 6.76 -9.18
C LEU A 28 -15.32 5.38 -8.54
N PRO A 29 -14.08 4.90 -8.67
CA PRO A 29 -13.66 3.60 -8.15
C PRO A 29 -13.46 3.62 -6.64
N LEU A 30 -13.87 2.53 -5.99
CA LEU A 30 -13.69 2.31 -4.56
C LEU A 30 -12.31 1.66 -4.28
N PRO A 31 -11.42 2.26 -3.48
CA PRO A 31 -10.08 1.74 -3.23
C PRO A 31 -10.15 0.47 -2.37
N PRO A 32 -9.36 -0.58 -2.65
CA PRO A 32 -9.28 -1.77 -1.83
C PRO A 32 -8.94 -1.50 -0.35
N LEU A 33 -9.58 -2.25 0.55
CA LEU A 33 -9.32 -2.17 1.99
C LEU A 33 -8.01 -2.86 2.36
N ARG A 34 -7.24 -2.22 3.25
CA ARG A 34 -6.15 -2.87 3.97
C ARG A 34 -6.70 -3.60 5.19
N ILE A 35 -6.42 -4.90 5.28
CA ILE A 35 -6.69 -5.71 6.47
C ILE A 35 -5.36 -6.04 7.16
N PRO A 36 -5.14 -5.60 8.41
CA PRO A 36 -3.96 -5.98 9.18
C PRO A 36 -3.81 -7.50 9.24
N LYS A 37 -2.59 -7.99 8.99
CA LYS A 37 -2.26 -9.41 9.03
C LYS A 37 -1.51 -9.76 10.32
N ILE A 38 -1.72 -10.98 10.79
CA ILE A 38 -0.92 -11.59 11.86
C ILE A 38 0.10 -12.51 11.22
N ASP A 39 1.38 -12.32 11.53
CA ASP A 39 2.50 -13.17 11.12
C ASP A 39 3.49 -13.27 12.28
N MET A 40 4.10 -14.45 12.47
CA MET A 40 5.03 -14.74 13.58
C MET A 40 4.55 -14.25 14.96
N GLY A 41 3.23 -14.31 15.19
CA GLY A 41 2.59 -13.92 16.45
C GLY A 41 2.39 -12.42 16.68
N VAL A 42 2.78 -11.54 15.74
CA VAL A 42 2.55 -10.08 15.79
C VAL A 42 1.50 -9.69 14.74
N GLU A 43 0.57 -8.82 15.10
CA GLU A 43 -0.33 -8.17 14.16
C GLU A 43 0.29 -6.89 13.62
N GLN A 44 0.14 -6.64 12.31
CA GLN A 44 0.46 -5.34 11.72
C GLN A 44 -0.31 -4.22 12.41
N GLN A 45 0.26 -3.02 12.41
CA GLN A 45 -0.41 -1.84 12.91
C GLN A 45 -1.73 -1.60 12.17
N SER A 46 -2.73 -1.17 12.93
CA SER A 46 -4.03 -0.77 12.39
C SER A 46 -3.88 0.41 11.44
N ASN A 47 -4.90 0.65 10.60
CA ASN A 47 -4.85 1.77 9.66
C ASN A 47 -4.71 3.11 10.39
N GLU A 48 -5.33 3.27 11.56
CA GLU A 48 -5.28 4.47 12.39
C GLU A 48 -3.87 4.75 12.90
N LYS A 49 -3.12 3.72 13.29
CA LYS A 49 -1.76 3.87 13.81
C LYS A 49 -0.74 4.17 12.71
N ILE A 50 -0.85 3.53 11.55
CA ILE A 50 0.05 3.83 10.41
C ILE A 50 -0.42 5.02 9.57
N GLN A 51 -1.57 5.60 9.90
CA GLN A 51 -2.21 6.69 9.16
C GLN A 51 -1.27 7.89 8.98
N TRP A 52 -0.55 8.25 10.05
CA TRP A 52 0.34 9.40 10.06
C TRP A 52 1.39 9.31 8.96
N MET A 53 1.90 8.12 8.65
CA MET A 53 2.95 7.92 7.63
C MET A 53 2.37 8.16 6.23
N GLN A 54 1.18 7.63 5.97
CA GLN A 54 0.48 7.86 4.70
C GLN A 54 0.08 9.31 4.50
N ASP A 55 -0.17 10.07 5.57
CA ASP A 55 -0.47 11.50 5.49
C ASP A 55 0.78 12.36 5.38
N ALA A 56 1.87 11.94 6.02
CA ALA A 56 3.17 12.57 5.96
C ALA A 56 3.75 12.61 4.55
N LYS A 57 3.62 11.51 3.79
CA LYS A 57 4.12 11.27 2.42
C LYS A 57 5.63 11.41 2.20
N LEU A 58 6.34 12.20 3.00
CA LEU A 58 7.74 12.57 2.77
C LEU A 58 8.51 12.58 4.09
N GLY A 59 9.61 11.84 4.10
CA GLY A 59 10.59 11.76 5.18
C GLY A 59 12.01 12.00 4.67
N MET A 60 12.93 12.26 5.60
CA MET A 60 14.38 12.36 5.31
C MET A 60 15.15 11.20 5.95
N PHE A 61 15.87 10.44 5.14
CA PHE A 61 16.80 9.42 5.61
C PHE A 61 18.17 10.05 5.86
N ILE A 62 18.88 9.59 6.89
CA ILE A 62 20.22 10.04 7.22
C ILE A 62 21.13 8.82 7.44
N HIS A 63 22.04 8.58 6.50
CA HIS A 63 23.10 7.58 6.65
C HIS A 63 24.39 8.26 7.08
N TRP A 64 24.71 8.12 8.38
CA TRP A 64 25.87 8.71 8.99
C TRP A 64 26.53 7.74 9.97
N GLY A 65 27.86 7.69 9.95
CA GLY A 65 28.65 6.76 10.76
C GLY A 65 30.11 6.73 10.32
N PRO A 66 30.93 5.81 10.84
CA PRO A 66 32.36 5.72 10.55
C PRO A 66 32.71 5.73 9.06
N TYR A 67 31.88 5.13 8.20
CA TYR A 67 32.04 5.14 6.73
C TYR A 67 32.11 6.53 6.10
N SER A 68 31.58 7.57 6.76
CA SER A 68 31.70 8.95 6.29
C SER A 68 33.14 9.49 6.36
N GLY A 69 33.98 8.92 7.22
CA GLY A 69 35.40 9.20 7.38
C GLY A 69 36.22 9.00 6.10
N PRO A 70 36.36 7.76 5.61
CA PRO A 70 37.02 7.47 4.34
C PRO A 70 36.24 7.96 3.12
N ALA A 71 34.96 8.35 3.28
CA ALA A 71 34.11 8.93 2.25
C ALA A 71 34.00 8.07 0.96
N LYS A 72 33.83 6.75 1.14
CA LYS A 72 33.73 5.76 0.04
C LYS A 72 32.36 5.06 -0.02
N GLY A 73 31.38 5.56 0.73
CA GLY A 73 30.09 4.92 0.93
C GLY A 73 30.09 3.91 2.09
N GLU A 74 28.90 3.61 2.57
CA GLU A 74 28.59 2.77 3.75
C GLU A 74 29.01 1.31 3.58
N TRP A 75 29.06 0.79 2.36
CA TRP A 75 29.55 -0.55 2.04
C TRP A 75 31.07 -0.66 1.86
N TYR A 76 31.84 0.38 2.15
CA TYR A 76 33.29 0.38 1.92
C TYR A 76 34.02 -0.74 2.67
N MET A 77 33.60 -1.05 3.91
CA MET A 77 34.24 -2.08 4.72
C MET A 77 34.23 -3.45 4.02
N GLU A 78 33.07 -3.86 3.52
CA GLU A 78 32.86 -5.10 2.75
C GLU A 78 33.53 -5.03 1.37
N ASN A 79 33.20 -3.99 0.59
CA ASN A 79 33.62 -3.90 -0.82
C ASN A 79 35.14 -3.82 -1.02
N ALA A 80 35.87 -3.35 -0.02
CA ALA A 80 37.34 -3.28 -0.04
C ALA A 80 38.01 -4.27 0.93
N ALA A 81 37.25 -5.22 1.49
CA ALA A 81 37.72 -6.21 2.45
C ALA A 81 38.54 -5.59 3.61
N VAL A 82 38.12 -4.41 4.08
CA VAL A 82 38.79 -3.73 5.21
C VAL A 82 38.45 -4.50 6.48
N THR A 83 39.45 -5.06 7.13
CA THR A 83 39.22 -5.85 8.37
C THR A 83 38.58 -4.97 9.45
N PRO A 84 37.73 -5.53 10.34
CA PRO A 84 37.12 -4.79 11.44
C PRO A 84 38.13 -3.98 12.27
N GLU A 85 39.30 -4.56 12.54
CA GLU A 85 40.40 -3.91 13.27
C GLU A 85 40.93 -2.66 12.55
N ASN A 86 41.14 -2.75 11.23
CA ASN A 86 41.57 -1.59 10.45
C ASN A 86 40.47 -0.56 10.27
N TYR A 87 39.21 -1.00 10.21
CA TYR A 87 38.06 -0.11 10.06
C TYR A 87 37.85 0.77 11.30
N LYS A 88 38.10 0.24 12.51
CA LYS A 88 38.07 1.00 13.77
C LYS A 88 38.98 2.23 13.78
N LYS A 89 40.07 2.21 13.01
CA LYS A 89 41.00 3.34 12.88
C LYS A 89 40.35 4.60 12.32
N TYR A 90 39.29 4.45 11.52
CA TYR A 90 38.49 5.59 11.07
C TYR A 90 37.76 6.31 12.21
N VAL A 91 37.69 5.74 13.41
CA VAL A 91 37.19 6.41 14.61
C VAL A 91 38.33 6.83 15.53
N THR A 92 39.33 5.97 15.73
CA THR A 92 40.39 6.18 16.75
C THR A 92 41.55 7.03 16.29
N ASP A 93 41.97 6.91 15.04
CA ASP A 93 43.22 7.50 14.57
C ASP A 93 42.99 8.93 14.11
N ALA A 94 43.80 9.87 14.61
CA ALA A 94 43.71 11.29 14.28
C ALA A 94 44.24 11.58 12.86
N THR A 95 43.46 11.18 11.85
CA THR A 95 43.77 11.34 10.42
C THR A 95 42.72 12.22 9.71
N GLY A 96 43.00 12.60 8.46
CA GLY A 96 42.02 13.31 7.62
C GLY A 96 40.77 12.50 7.28
N GLU A 97 40.79 11.18 7.51
CA GLU A 97 39.67 10.25 7.29
C GLU A 97 38.95 9.90 8.61
N GLN A 98 39.31 10.56 9.73
CA GLN A 98 38.67 10.29 11.01
C GLN A 98 37.20 10.77 11.02
N PHE A 99 36.30 9.87 11.39
CA PHE A 99 34.94 10.17 11.82
C PHE A 99 34.98 10.89 13.16
N THR A 100 34.56 12.15 13.16
CA THR A 100 34.73 13.06 14.32
C THR A 100 33.41 13.56 14.87
N GLY A 101 32.39 13.76 14.02
CA GLY A 101 31.16 14.44 14.44
C GLY A 101 31.40 15.84 15.02
N SER A 102 32.52 16.49 14.68
CA SER A 102 32.95 17.75 15.30
C SER A 102 32.01 18.92 15.02
N ALA A 103 31.23 18.84 13.94
CA ALA A 103 30.22 19.81 13.52
C ALA A 103 28.81 19.20 13.53
N TYR A 104 28.61 18.10 14.25
CA TYR A 104 27.30 17.48 14.40
C TYR A 104 26.36 18.41 15.17
N ASP A 105 25.33 18.88 14.47
CA ASP A 105 24.18 19.60 15.01
C ASP A 105 22.89 18.97 14.44
N PRO A 106 22.13 18.19 15.23
CA PRO A 106 20.91 17.56 14.75
C PRO A 106 19.75 18.56 14.58
N ALA A 107 19.84 19.77 15.13
CA ALA A 107 18.87 20.83 14.86
C ALA A 107 18.99 21.31 13.42
N ASP A 108 20.20 21.40 12.87
CA ASP A 108 20.43 21.69 11.45
C ASP A 108 19.85 20.60 10.54
N TRP A 109 19.97 19.33 10.93
CA TRP A 109 19.36 18.21 10.19
C TRP A 109 17.83 18.27 10.27
N ALA A 110 17.27 18.51 11.45
CA ALA A 110 15.83 18.64 11.62
C ALA A 110 15.27 19.85 10.84
N GLN A 111 16.01 20.96 10.81
CA GLN A 111 15.64 22.12 10.02
C GLN A 111 15.74 21.83 8.51
N LEU A 112 16.76 21.11 8.05
CA LEU A 112 16.86 20.69 6.64
C LEU A 112 15.70 19.77 6.23
N ALA A 113 15.29 18.86 7.11
CA ALA A 113 14.11 18.03 6.88
C ALA A 113 12.84 18.89 6.74
N LYS A 114 12.66 19.89 7.60
CA LYS A 114 11.55 20.85 7.50
C LYS A 114 11.62 21.69 6.22
N ASP A 115 12.81 22.15 5.84
CA ASP A 115 13.02 22.90 4.61
C ASP A 115 12.62 22.07 3.40
N MET A 116 12.89 20.75 3.39
CA MET A 116 12.42 19.82 2.35
C MET A 116 10.90 19.61 2.36
N GLY A 117 10.23 19.91 3.47
CA GLY A 117 8.82 19.58 3.72
C GLY A 117 8.61 18.19 4.31
N ALA A 118 9.65 17.50 4.78
CA ALA A 118 9.49 16.22 5.46
C ALA A 118 8.65 16.36 6.74
N LYS A 119 7.98 15.28 7.13
CA LYS A 119 7.22 15.17 8.40
C LYS A 119 7.84 14.18 9.38
N TYR A 120 8.84 13.43 8.93
CA TYR A 120 9.57 12.45 9.72
C TYR A 120 11.01 12.35 9.24
N THR A 121 11.89 11.85 10.10
CA THR A 121 13.27 11.53 9.72
C THR A 121 13.62 10.13 10.20
N VAL A 122 14.58 9.49 9.54
CA VAL A 122 15.12 8.18 9.94
C VAL A 122 16.64 8.28 9.98
N LEU A 123 17.24 8.09 11.15
CA LEU A 123 18.71 8.08 11.31
C LEU A 123 19.22 6.65 11.48
N THR A 124 20.31 6.33 10.80
CA THR A 124 21.12 5.11 11.03
C THR A 124 21.66 5.04 12.46
N ALA A 125 20.91 4.43 13.39
CA ALA A 125 21.39 4.24 14.75
C ALA A 125 22.62 3.32 14.77
N ARG A 126 22.56 2.27 13.97
CA ARG A 126 23.65 1.33 13.70
C ARG A 126 23.53 0.83 12.26
N HIS A 127 24.63 0.86 11.51
CA HIS A 127 24.74 0.27 10.17
C HIS A 127 25.47 -1.08 10.20
N HIS A 128 25.70 -1.67 9.02
CA HIS A 128 26.35 -2.96 8.82
C HIS A 128 27.77 -3.08 9.39
N ASP A 129 28.49 -1.96 9.55
CA ASP A 129 29.79 -1.95 10.22
C ASP A 129 29.70 -2.31 11.73
N GLY A 130 28.49 -2.28 12.28
CA GLY A 130 28.20 -2.59 13.67
C GLY A 130 28.60 -1.51 14.66
N PHE A 131 28.80 -0.26 14.22
CA PHE A 131 29.03 0.89 15.08
C PHE A 131 27.70 1.48 15.58
N ALA A 132 27.51 1.55 16.90
CA ALA A 132 26.36 2.20 17.50
C ALA A 132 26.62 3.70 17.71
N LEU A 133 25.73 4.58 17.22
CA LEU A 133 25.80 6.04 17.39
C LEU A 133 25.39 6.54 18.80
N TRP A 134 25.31 5.64 19.78
CA TRP A 134 24.98 5.94 21.18
C TRP A 134 25.84 5.11 22.12
N PRO A 135 25.94 5.43 23.42
CA PRO A 135 26.73 4.67 24.39
C PRO A 135 26.08 3.34 24.78
N SER A 136 26.03 2.38 23.85
CA SER A 136 25.48 1.05 24.13
C SER A 136 26.25 0.33 25.23
N THR A 137 25.53 -0.38 26.10
CA THR A 137 26.08 -1.00 27.32
C THR A 137 26.45 -2.48 27.16
N HIS A 138 26.32 -3.06 25.96
CA HIS A 138 26.76 -4.43 25.72
C HIS A 138 28.29 -4.53 25.73
N ASP A 139 28.84 -5.56 26.38
CA ASP A 139 30.29 -5.73 26.57
C ASP A 139 31.11 -5.75 25.26
N ASN A 140 30.50 -6.21 24.16
CA ASN A 140 31.14 -6.28 22.84
C ASN A 140 30.80 -5.11 21.91
N ALA A 141 30.09 -4.10 22.41
CA ALA A 141 29.66 -2.96 21.60
C ALA A 141 30.86 -2.10 21.15
N TRP A 142 30.84 -1.71 19.88
CA TRP A 142 31.70 -0.67 19.33
C TRP A 142 30.83 0.56 19.07
N HIS A 143 31.11 1.68 19.74
CA HIS A 143 30.11 2.73 19.86
C HIS A 143 30.66 4.14 20.12
N SER A 144 29.85 5.18 19.88
CA SER A 144 30.26 6.58 19.98
C SER A 144 30.52 7.10 21.39
N GLY A 145 30.01 6.41 22.40
CA GLY A 145 30.34 6.67 23.81
C GLY A 145 31.80 6.40 24.18
N GLN A 146 32.54 5.62 23.38
CA GLN A 146 33.96 5.35 23.60
C GLN A 146 34.84 6.54 23.16
N ALA A 147 36.06 6.61 23.70
CA ALA A 147 37.06 7.55 23.20
C ALA A 147 37.40 7.22 21.72
N PRO A 148 37.65 8.23 20.87
CA PRO A 148 37.79 9.66 21.20
C PRO A 148 36.48 10.47 21.13
N LEU A 149 35.35 9.86 20.75
CA LEU A 149 34.11 10.59 20.49
C LEU A 149 33.40 10.99 21.79
N GLN A 150 33.20 10.05 22.72
CA GLN A 150 32.52 10.26 24.01
C GLN A 150 31.17 10.99 23.89
N ARG A 151 30.34 10.58 22.92
CA ARG A 151 29.05 11.22 22.60
C ARG A 151 27.91 10.23 22.46
N ASP A 152 26.73 10.68 22.85
CA ASP A 152 25.45 10.09 22.46
C ASP A 152 24.82 10.93 21.35
N PHE A 153 24.93 10.48 20.11
CA PHE A 153 24.33 11.17 18.97
C PHE A 153 22.83 10.87 18.87
N ILE A 154 22.37 9.69 19.30
CA ILE A 154 20.95 9.33 19.19
C ILE A 154 20.09 10.16 20.12
N SER A 155 20.49 10.37 21.37
CA SER A 155 19.73 11.21 22.32
C SER A 155 19.57 12.65 21.81
N GLN A 156 20.64 13.23 21.25
CA GLN A 156 20.65 14.57 20.68
C GLN A 156 19.75 14.65 19.43
N TYR A 157 19.83 13.65 18.55
CA TYR A 157 18.97 13.54 17.37
C TYR A 157 17.49 13.45 17.73
N VAL A 158 17.11 12.53 18.63
CA VAL A 158 15.71 12.35 19.03
C VAL A 158 15.16 13.65 19.59
N THR A 159 15.91 14.31 20.49
CA THR A 159 15.50 15.58 21.10
C THR A 159 15.24 16.65 20.04
N ALA A 160 16.23 16.91 19.16
CA ALA A 160 16.10 17.95 18.13
C ALA A 160 14.97 17.70 17.13
N VAL A 161 14.77 16.44 16.71
CA VAL A 161 13.70 16.07 15.77
C VAL A 161 12.33 16.23 16.43
N ARG A 162 12.19 15.87 17.71
CA ARG A 162 10.95 16.09 18.48
C ARG A 162 10.65 17.57 18.66
N GLU A 163 11.64 18.37 19.05
CA GLU A 163 11.50 19.84 19.19
C GLU A 163 11.12 20.51 17.86
N ALA A 164 11.60 19.96 16.74
CA ALA A 164 11.22 20.41 15.40
C ALA A 164 9.79 20.01 14.99
N GLY A 165 9.07 19.23 15.81
CA GLY A 165 7.70 18.76 15.52
C GLY A 165 7.64 17.62 14.51
N LEU A 166 8.75 16.89 14.32
CA LEU A 166 8.85 15.78 13.38
C LEU A 166 8.69 14.44 14.10
N LYS A 167 8.23 13.44 13.35
CA LYS A 167 8.26 12.04 13.77
C LYS A 167 9.69 11.50 13.71
N VAL A 168 10.05 10.66 14.67
CA VAL A 168 11.41 10.13 14.88
C VAL A 168 11.46 8.68 14.43
N GLY A 169 12.35 8.39 13.51
CA GLY A 169 12.66 7.04 13.05
C GLY A 169 14.11 6.67 13.31
N LEU A 170 14.34 5.40 13.58
CA LEU A 170 15.68 4.83 13.76
C LEU A 170 15.85 3.67 12.80
N TYR A 171 16.86 3.76 11.94
CA TYR A 171 17.35 2.63 11.20
C TYR A 171 18.24 1.78 12.09
N PHE A 172 18.08 0.46 12.00
CA PHE A 172 18.89 -0.48 12.74
C PHE A 172 19.25 -1.69 11.89
N SER A 173 20.55 -1.98 11.82
CA SER A 173 21.02 -3.21 11.19
C SER A 173 21.30 -4.34 12.18
N PRO A 174 20.58 -5.49 12.10
CA PRO A 174 20.93 -6.68 12.87
C PRO A 174 22.32 -7.21 12.50
N LEU A 175 22.66 -7.15 11.22
CA LEU A 175 23.97 -7.50 10.69
C LEU A 175 25.09 -6.71 11.39
N SER A 176 26.23 -7.37 11.61
CA SER A 176 27.50 -6.68 11.84
C SER A 176 28.65 -7.45 11.21
N TRP A 177 29.40 -6.80 10.32
CA TRP A 177 30.60 -7.32 9.69
C TRP A 177 31.78 -7.55 10.67
N ARG A 178 31.62 -7.18 11.95
CA ARG A 178 32.61 -7.49 13.00
C ARG A 178 32.61 -8.97 13.41
N TYR A 179 31.55 -9.70 13.04
CA TYR A 179 31.30 -11.06 13.51
C TYR A 179 31.40 -12.06 12.36
N PRO A 180 32.47 -12.87 12.27
CA PRO A 180 32.55 -13.97 11.31
C PRO A 180 31.35 -14.93 11.35
N GLY A 181 30.76 -15.11 12.53
CA GLY A 181 29.57 -15.94 12.73
C GLY A 181 28.35 -15.51 11.93
N TYR A 182 28.31 -14.28 11.44
CA TYR A 182 27.28 -13.83 10.51
C TYR A 182 27.28 -14.60 9.17
N TYR A 183 28.45 -15.07 8.72
CA TYR A 183 28.61 -15.89 7.51
C TYR A 183 28.54 -17.39 7.79
N ASP A 184 28.60 -17.82 9.05
CA ASP A 184 28.68 -19.22 9.46
C ASP A 184 27.96 -19.44 10.78
N VAL A 185 26.65 -19.18 10.79
CA VAL A 185 25.90 -19.25 12.05
C VAL A 185 26.04 -20.63 12.68
N HIS A 186 26.03 -21.74 11.95
CA HIS A 186 26.17 -23.05 12.61
C HIS A 186 27.61 -23.47 12.96
N GLY A 187 28.64 -22.76 12.47
CA GLY A 187 30.05 -23.17 12.59
C GLY A 187 30.40 -24.39 11.75
N THR A 188 29.61 -24.67 10.71
CA THR A 188 29.70 -25.90 9.89
C THR A 188 29.70 -25.62 8.40
N ASN A 189 29.33 -24.41 7.97
CA ASN A 189 29.25 -24.05 6.56
C ASN A 189 29.37 -22.53 6.40
N CYS A 190 30.61 -22.03 6.43
CA CYS A 190 30.86 -20.62 6.20
C CYS A 190 30.59 -20.26 4.75
N LEU A 191 29.71 -19.28 4.55
CA LEU A 191 29.38 -18.70 3.27
C LEU A 191 30.53 -17.82 2.74
N ASP A 192 30.53 -17.59 1.42
CA ASP A 192 31.46 -16.69 0.76
C ASP A 192 31.43 -15.29 1.39
N ASN A 193 32.61 -14.71 1.61
CA ASN A 193 32.77 -13.44 2.30
C ASN A 193 34.05 -12.73 1.85
N ALA A 194 34.09 -11.40 2.00
CA ALA A 194 35.21 -10.57 1.54
C ALA A 194 36.51 -10.75 2.34
N TRP A 195 36.44 -11.21 3.60
CA TRP A 195 37.58 -11.29 4.51
C TRP A 195 38.27 -12.67 4.55
N GLY A 196 37.78 -13.64 3.77
CA GLY A 196 38.35 -14.98 3.70
C GLY A 196 38.12 -15.83 4.95
N TYR A 197 37.05 -15.56 5.71
CA TYR A 197 36.62 -16.45 6.78
C TYR A 197 36.32 -17.84 6.22
N THR A 198 36.71 -18.87 6.96
CA THR A 198 36.48 -20.28 6.62
C THR A 198 35.72 -20.94 7.76
N THR A 199 35.05 -22.07 7.50
CA THR A 199 34.25 -22.77 8.51
C THR A 199 35.03 -22.99 9.81
N ASP A 200 34.47 -22.53 10.92
CA ASP A 200 35.04 -22.67 12.26
C ASP A 200 33.92 -22.92 13.28
N PRO A 201 33.96 -24.00 14.09
CA PRO A 201 32.99 -24.22 15.15
C PRO A 201 32.80 -23.04 16.11
N ALA A 202 33.81 -22.20 16.32
CA ALA A 202 33.74 -20.99 17.15
C ALA A 202 32.81 -19.92 16.57
N HIS A 203 32.52 -19.96 15.27
CA HIS A 203 31.58 -19.05 14.62
C HIS A 203 30.17 -19.15 15.20
N LYS A 204 29.77 -20.33 15.71
CA LYS A 204 28.46 -20.50 16.35
C LYS A 204 28.32 -19.60 17.59
N GLU A 205 29.32 -19.60 18.46
CA GLU A 205 29.30 -18.74 19.65
C GLU A 205 29.45 -17.26 19.28
N ASN A 206 30.27 -16.96 18.27
CA ASN A 206 30.41 -15.60 17.74
C ASN A 206 29.07 -15.04 17.23
N ALA A 207 28.28 -15.85 16.51
CA ALA A 207 26.94 -15.49 16.06
C ALA A 207 25.97 -15.26 17.23
N ARG A 208 26.04 -16.10 18.28
CA ARG A 208 25.22 -15.93 19.50
C ARG A 208 25.52 -14.60 20.20
N ILE A 209 26.79 -14.21 20.30
CA ILE A 209 27.22 -12.92 20.88
C ILE A 209 26.70 -11.75 20.05
N MET A 210 26.79 -11.82 18.72
CA MET A 210 26.22 -10.80 17.82
C MET A 210 24.71 -10.65 18.05
N LYS A 211 23.99 -11.76 18.17
CA LYS A 211 22.54 -11.76 18.42
C LYS A 211 22.21 -11.12 19.77
N ASN A 212 22.95 -11.45 20.83
CA ASN A 212 22.79 -10.81 22.14
C ASN A 212 23.00 -9.29 22.08
N GLU A 213 24.06 -8.84 21.40
CA GLU A 213 24.32 -7.41 21.20
C GLU A 213 23.12 -6.72 20.53
N VAL A 214 22.58 -7.32 19.47
CA VAL A 214 21.41 -6.80 18.76
C VAL A 214 20.20 -6.68 19.70
N TYR A 215 19.91 -7.71 20.48
CA TYR A 215 18.76 -7.71 21.38
C TYR A 215 18.88 -6.66 22.49
N GLN A 216 20.07 -6.51 23.09
CA GLN A 216 20.31 -5.45 24.07
C GLN A 216 20.17 -4.06 23.43
N GLN A 217 20.80 -3.83 22.29
CA GLN A 217 20.77 -2.54 21.60
C GLN A 217 19.37 -2.13 21.18
N VAL A 218 18.58 -3.05 20.63
CA VAL A 218 17.18 -2.78 20.31
C VAL A 218 16.39 -2.43 21.57
N LYS A 219 16.60 -3.15 22.67
CA LYS A 219 15.94 -2.87 23.95
C LYS A 219 16.31 -1.48 24.49
N GLU A 220 17.58 -1.09 24.47
CA GLU A 220 18.04 0.26 24.85
C GLU A 220 17.30 1.33 24.02
N LEU A 221 17.33 1.22 22.68
CA LEU A 221 16.69 2.18 21.78
C LEU A 221 15.19 2.35 22.03
N VAL A 222 14.47 1.25 22.29
CA VAL A 222 13.00 1.31 22.48
C VAL A 222 12.57 1.61 23.92
N THR A 223 13.49 1.71 24.88
CA THR A 223 13.15 1.98 26.29
C THR A 223 13.78 3.25 26.86
N GLU A 224 14.94 3.68 26.35
CA GLU A 224 15.74 4.75 26.97
C GLU A 224 15.74 6.05 26.16
N TYR A 225 15.33 6.01 24.89
CA TYR A 225 15.40 7.15 23.96
C TYR A 225 14.05 7.83 23.71
N GLY A 226 13.10 7.66 24.63
CA GLY A 226 11.76 8.25 24.52
C GLY A 226 10.88 7.59 23.47
N ALA A 227 9.92 8.33 22.90
CA ALA A 227 9.02 7.80 21.89
C ALA A 227 9.75 7.64 20.55
N ILE A 228 9.64 6.48 19.91
CA ILE A 228 10.14 6.20 18.56
C ILE A 228 8.94 5.83 17.68
N ASP A 229 8.79 6.48 16.52
CA ASP A 229 7.64 6.25 15.64
C ASP A 229 7.91 5.24 14.53
N ASP A 230 9.17 5.09 14.11
CA ASP A 230 9.57 4.19 13.01
C ASP A 230 10.85 3.43 13.37
N ILE A 231 10.82 2.11 13.24
CA ILE A 231 12.00 1.26 13.30
C ILE A 231 12.24 0.66 11.91
N TRP A 232 13.28 1.17 11.25
CA TRP A 232 13.64 0.81 9.89
C TRP A 232 14.74 -0.26 9.92
N TRP A 233 14.35 -1.53 9.83
CA TRP A 233 15.28 -2.65 9.83
C TRP A 233 16.06 -2.76 8.52
N ASP A 234 17.27 -3.30 8.56
CA ASP A 234 18.02 -3.65 7.35
C ASP A 234 19.16 -4.63 7.60
N GLY A 235 19.44 -5.54 6.66
CA GLY A 235 20.42 -6.59 6.90
C GLY A 235 19.92 -7.68 7.83
N GLY A 236 18.63 -8.03 7.72
CA GLY A 236 18.06 -9.19 8.39
C GLY A 236 18.48 -10.51 7.73
N TRP A 237 18.89 -10.51 6.47
CA TRP A 237 19.49 -11.67 5.79
C TRP A 237 20.80 -12.12 6.47
N LEU A 238 21.23 -13.37 6.22
CA LEU A 238 22.48 -13.93 6.75
C LEU A 238 23.49 -14.19 5.64
N GLY A 239 24.77 -13.94 5.91
CA GLY A 239 25.86 -14.08 4.94
C GLY A 239 25.68 -13.27 3.65
N GLN A 240 24.81 -12.24 3.64
CA GLN A 240 24.47 -11.43 2.46
C GLN A 240 23.80 -12.26 1.34
N GLN A 241 23.10 -13.33 1.71
CA GLN A 241 22.39 -14.20 0.78
C GLN A 241 20.94 -14.41 1.24
N GLY A 242 20.08 -14.78 0.29
CA GLY A 242 18.66 -15.02 0.55
C GLY A 242 17.88 -13.75 0.89
N SER A 243 16.67 -13.94 1.42
CA SER A 243 15.80 -12.86 1.89
C SER A 243 15.89 -12.68 3.41
N ASP A 244 15.45 -11.52 3.92
CA ASP A 244 15.33 -11.29 5.37
C ASP A 244 14.47 -12.36 6.06
N ARG A 245 13.44 -12.87 5.36
CA ARG A 245 12.54 -13.91 5.90
C ARG A 245 13.25 -15.26 6.04
N ASP A 246 14.18 -15.59 5.16
CA ASP A 246 14.94 -16.86 5.23
C ASP A 246 15.83 -16.91 6.48
N ALA A 247 16.28 -15.75 6.95
CA ALA A 247 17.09 -15.59 8.16
C ALA A 247 16.26 -15.33 9.43
N ALA A 248 14.93 -15.29 9.34
CA ALA A 248 14.06 -14.97 10.47
C ALA A 248 14.19 -15.96 11.64
N PHE A 249 14.57 -17.23 11.38
CA PHE A 249 14.87 -18.19 12.44
C PHE A 249 16.04 -17.71 13.33
N PHE A 250 17.04 -17.05 12.76
CA PHE A 250 18.17 -16.60 13.57
C PHE A 250 17.80 -15.37 14.39
N TRP A 251 17.09 -14.41 13.82
CA TRP A 251 16.75 -13.17 14.55
C TRP A 251 15.52 -13.31 15.44
N GLU A 252 14.60 -14.21 15.10
CA GLU A 252 13.27 -14.34 15.71
C GLU A 252 12.52 -12.99 15.74
N PRO A 253 12.21 -12.38 14.59
CA PRO A 253 11.63 -11.04 14.52
C PRO A 253 10.15 -10.97 14.91
N GLY A 254 9.53 -12.08 15.33
CA GLY A 254 8.11 -12.14 15.71
C GLY A 254 7.79 -11.63 17.11
N LYS A 255 6.59 -11.98 17.60
CA LYS A 255 6.14 -11.60 18.94
C LYS A 255 6.86 -12.44 19.95
N PHE A 256 6.84 -13.75 19.73
CA PHE A 256 7.50 -14.73 20.58
C PHE A 256 8.60 -15.39 19.80
N ARG A 257 9.67 -15.74 20.50
CA ARG A 257 10.73 -16.56 19.94
C ARG A 257 10.27 -18.01 19.88
N ASP A 258 10.65 -18.70 18.82
CA ASP A 258 10.47 -20.15 18.74
C ASP A 258 11.25 -20.84 19.86
N ALA A 259 10.55 -21.60 20.70
CA ALA A 259 11.14 -22.32 21.82
C ALA A 259 12.00 -23.52 21.39
N SER A 260 11.82 -23.99 20.15
CA SER A 260 12.65 -25.03 19.54
C SER A 260 13.90 -24.47 18.85
N ASN A 261 14.04 -23.14 18.81
CA ASN A 261 15.15 -22.48 18.15
C ASN A 261 16.46 -22.73 18.90
N GLU A 262 17.51 -23.14 18.18
CA GLU A 262 18.82 -23.42 18.76
C GLU A 262 19.68 -22.16 19.06
N TRP A 263 19.15 -20.97 18.77
CA TRP A 263 19.80 -19.67 18.97
C TRP A 263 19.23 -18.94 20.17
N PRO A 264 19.65 -19.26 21.41
CA PRO A 264 19.21 -18.55 22.60
C PRO A 264 19.71 -17.10 22.61
N VAL A 265 19.00 -16.25 23.36
CA VAL A 265 19.45 -14.89 23.74
C VAL A 265 19.45 -14.92 25.25
N ASP A 266 20.51 -14.41 25.85
CA ASP A 266 20.65 -14.45 27.30
C ASP A 266 19.51 -13.67 27.97
N SER A 267 19.05 -14.17 29.11
CA SER A 267 17.92 -13.57 29.83
C SER A 267 18.15 -12.12 30.24
N ALA A 268 19.42 -11.68 30.33
CA ALA A 268 19.78 -10.28 30.59
C ALA A 268 19.36 -9.34 29.45
N TYR A 269 19.35 -9.83 28.21
CA TYR A 269 19.08 -9.04 27.00
C TYR A 269 17.70 -9.31 26.41
N SER A 270 16.93 -10.20 27.03
CA SER A 270 15.60 -10.58 26.58
C SER A 270 14.52 -10.01 27.51
N ASP A 271 13.35 -9.76 26.96
CA ASP A 271 12.13 -9.52 27.72
C ASP A 271 11.13 -10.63 27.48
N THR A 272 10.20 -10.78 28.43
CA THR A 272 9.05 -11.68 28.30
C THR A 272 7.74 -10.91 28.17
N ASP A 273 6.76 -11.59 27.58
CA ASP A 273 5.36 -11.21 27.60
C ASP A 273 4.75 -11.54 28.97
N ALA A 274 4.11 -10.56 29.61
CA ALA A 274 3.62 -10.71 30.98
C ALA A 274 2.49 -11.75 31.12
N ALA A 275 1.71 -11.99 30.06
CA ALA A 275 0.58 -12.92 30.11
C ALA A 275 1.01 -14.38 29.91
N THR A 276 1.99 -14.62 29.04
CA THR A 276 2.41 -15.96 28.64
C THR A 276 3.74 -16.40 29.24
N GLY A 277 4.54 -15.47 29.77
CA GLY A 277 5.90 -15.71 30.23
C GLY A 277 6.90 -16.02 29.10
N LYS A 278 6.46 -16.01 27.84
CA LYS A 278 7.32 -16.36 26.70
C LYS A 278 8.29 -15.22 26.37
N PRO A 279 9.55 -15.55 25.99
CA PRO A 279 10.51 -14.55 25.55
C PRO A 279 10.07 -13.92 24.22
N LEU A 280 10.29 -12.61 24.12
CA LEU A 280 9.90 -11.80 22.97
C LEU A 280 10.96 -11.82 21.88
N GLY A 281 10.50 -11.84 20.64
CA GLY A 281 11.32 -11.59 19.45
C GLY A 281 11.59 -10.09 19.25
N LEU A 282 12.31 -9.72 18.18
CA LEU A 282 12.66 -8.31 17.93
C LEU A 282 11.43 -7.40 17.79
N THR A 283 10.46 -7.76 16.94
CA THR A 283 9.23 -6.96 16.81
C THR A 283 8.36 -7.05 18.08
N GLY A 284 8.40 -8.18 18.79
CA GLY A 284 7.77 -8.31 20.11
C GLY A 284 8.30 -7.28 21.12
N LEU A 285 9.61 -7.06 21.16
CA LEU A 285 10.25 -6.01 21.97
C LEU A 285 9.76 -4.62 21.57
N VAL A 286 9.79 -4.31 20.27
CA VAL A 286 9.29 -3.03 19.75
C VAL A 286 7.84 -2.82 20.15
N ARG A 287 6.97 -3.81 19.94
CA ARG A 287 5.53 -3.72 20.25
C ARG A 287 5.24 -3.58 21.73
N LYS A 288 6.05 -4.18 22.60
CA LYS A 288 5.90 -4.07 24.06
C LYS A 288 6.18 -2.65 24.55
N HIS A 289 7.26 -2.04 24.06
CA HIS A 289 7.77 -0.77 24.60
C HIS A 289 7.35 0.45 23.79
N GLN A 290 7.10 0.27 22.49
CA GLN A 290 6.69 1.30 21.54
C GLN A 290 5.44 0.81 20.77
N PRO A 291 4.27 0.70 21.43
CA PRO A 291 3.08 0.06 20.86
C PRO A 291 2.52 0.77 19.62
N ASP A 292 2.93 2.01 19.36
CA ASP A 292 2.51 2.82 18.21
C ASP A 292 3.59 2.96 17.13
N ALA A 293 4.82 2.45 17.37
CA ALA A 293 5.87 2.46 16.36
C ALA A 293 5.45 1.62 15.15
N VAL A 294 5.84 2.04 13.95
CA VAL A 294 5.75 1.23 12.74
C VAL A 294 7.10 0.59 12.44
N THR A 295 7.11 -0.55 11.76
CA THR A 295 8.37 -1.21 11.37
C THR A 295 8.34 -1.67 9.91
N THR A 296 9.51 -1.66 9.27
CA THR A 296 9.70 -2.34 7.98
C THR A 296 9.69 -3.86 8.15
N LEU A 297 9.71 -4.59 7.02
CA LEU A 297 9.78 -6.06 6.97
C LEU A 297 11.20 -6.63 7.12
N ARG A 298 12.23 -5.78 7.13
CA ARG A 298 13.64 -6.14 6.88
C ARG A 298 14.38 -6.74 8.09
N ALA A 299 13.63 -7.22 9.07
CA ALA A 299 14.11 -8.12 10.11
C ALA A 299 13.61 -9.57 9.90
N GLY A 300 12.79 -9.82 8.87
CA GLY A 300 12.23 -11.12 8.50
C GLY A 300 10.74 -11.31 8.81
N TRP A 301 10.16 -10.47 9.67
CA TRP A 301 8.71 -10.35 9.85
C TRP A 301 8.07 -9.56 8.69
N ILE A 302 6.77 -9.71 8.43
CA ILE A 302 6.10 -9.05 7.28
C ILE A 302 6.10 -7.51 7.30
N GLY A 303 6.42 -6.88 8.44
CA GLY A 303 6.44 -5.43 8.62
C GLY A 303 5.05 -4.79 8.59
N ASP A 304 4.92 -3.55 9.04
CA ASP A 304 3.68 -2.77 8.89
C ASP A 304 3.54 -2.15 7.50
N PHE A 305 4.68 -1.88 6.86
CA PHE A 305 4.82 -1.36 5.52
C PHE A 305 5.98 -2.02 4.77
N THR A 306 5.91 -1.97 3.44
CA THR A 306 6.96 -2.48 2.55
C THR A 306 7.89 -1.39 2.07
N SER A 307 9.17 -1.71 1.88
CA SER A 307 10.17 -0.79 1.31
C SER A 307 10.42 -1.10 -0.18
N GLU A 308 10.25 -0.12 -1.06
CA GLU A 308 10.75 -0.12 -2.44
C GLU A 308 12.08 0.66 -2.47
N GLU A 309 13.22 -0.02 -2.58
CA GLU A 309 14.55 0.60 -2.46
C GLU A 309 15.15 1.00 -3.81
N GLY A 310 15.93 2.09 -3.83
CA GLY A 310 16.89 2.39 -4.88
C GLY A 310 16.39 3.37 -5.95
N PRO A 311 17.12 3.55 -7.05
CA PRO A 311 16.88 4.65 -8.01
C PRO A 311 15.78 4.35 -9.04
N SER A 312 15.13 3.18 -8.99
CA SER A 312 14.08 2.80 -9.93
C SER A 312 12.82 3.66 -9.75
N VAL A 313 12.30 4.20 -10.84
CA VAL A 313 11.05 4.97 -10.83
C VAL A 313 9.86 4.01 -10.65
N PRO A 314 8.99 4.21 -9.64
CA PRO A 314 7.80 3.38 -9.49
C PRO A 314 6.89 3.46 -10.71
N SER A 315 6.37 2.31 -11.14
CA SER A 315 5.51 2.17 -12.31
C SER A 315 4.29 1.30 -12.01
N GLY A 316 3.34 1.27 -12.96
CA GLY A 316 2.13 0.46 -12.89
C GLY A 316 1.04 1.05 -12.00
N ALA A 317 0.17 0.18 -11.48
CA ALA A 317 -1.02 0.55 -10.71
C ALA A 317 -0.71 1.16 -9.34
N ILE A 318 -1.72 1.84 -8.78
CA ILE A 318 -1.71 2.33 -7.40
C ILE A 318 -1.49 1.15 -6.44
N ARG A 319 -0.70 1.37 -5.38
CA ARG A 319 -0.53 0.41 -4.29
C ARG A 319 -1.76 0.50 -3.37
N THR A 320 -2.59 -0.54 -3.41
CA THR A 320 -3.82 -0.65 -2.62
C THR A 320 -3.71 -1.86 -1.68
N GLY A 321 -4.47 -1.86 -0.59
CA GLY A 321 -4.45 -2.96 0.39
C GLY A 321 -3.16 -3.12 1.22
N LYS A 322 -2.13 -2.30 0.98
CA LYS A 322 -0.85 -2.28 1.70
C LYS A 322 -0.28 -0.87 1.81
N VAL A 323 0.65 -0.66 2.75
CA VAL A 323 1.43 0.57 2.88
C VAL A 323 2.82 0.33 2.30
N ALA A 324 3.32 1.27 1.51
CA ALA A 324 4.63 1.20 0.90
C ALA A 324 5.39 2.52 1.06
N GLU A 325 6.71 2.41 1.17
CA GLU A 325 7.65 3.53 1.21
C GLU A 325 8.73 3.33 0.14
N LYS A 326 9.01 4.38 -0.63
CA LYS A 326 10.10 4.48 -1.58
C LYS A 326 11.29 5.15 -0.90
N CYS A 327 12.36 4.41 -0.64
CA CYS A 327 13.61 4.98 -0.15
C CYS A 327 14.63 5.08 -1.29
N PHE A 328 15.34 6.22 -1.38
CA PHE A 328 16.38 6.42 -2.38
C PHE A 328 17.41 7.46 -1.93
N THR A 329 18.64 7.36 -2.45
CA THR A 329 19.71 8.33 -2.20
C THR A 329 19.83 9.38 -3.30
N ILE A 330 20.19 10.59 -2.90
CA ILE A 330 20.57 11.68 -3.82
C ILE A 330 22.08 11.86 -3.93
N GLY A 331 22.89 11.19 -3.11
CA GLY A 331 24.35 11.37 -3.00
C GLY A 331 25.20 10.31 -3.71
N GLY A 332 24.61 9.46 -4.55
CA GLY A 332 25.30 8.39 -5.29
C GLY A 332 25.65 7.13 -4.48
N ALA A 333 25.66 7.23 -3.15
CA ALA A 333 25.65 6.14 -2.17
C ALA A 333 24.73 6.55 -1.00
N TRP A 334 24.36 5.63 -0.09
CA TRP A 334 23.54 6.01 1.06
C TRP A 334 24.35 6.88 2.03
N GLY A 335 25.48 6.36 2.51
CA GLY A 335 26.47 7.10 3.28
C GLY A 335 27.30 8.05 2.41
N TYR A 336 27.98 8.99 3.06
CA TYR A 336 28.80 9.97 2.38
C TYR A 336 29.88 9.34 1.49
N LYS A 337 29.92 9.77 0.23
CA LYS A 337 30.90 9.37 -0.77
C LYS A 337 31.45 10.62 -1.45
N ALA A 338 32.76 10.82 -1.38
CA ALA A 338 33.41 11.98 -1.97
C ALA A 338 33.39 11.89 -3.51
N GLY A 339 33.25 13.04 -4.17
CA GLY A 339 33.34 13.16 -5.63
C GLY A 339 32.17 12.57 -6.42
N THR A 340 31.05 12.21 -5.77
CA THR A 340 29.83 11.80 -6.47
C THR A 340 28.97 12.99 -6.88
N SER A 341 28.33 12.88 -8.04
CA SER A 341 27.32 13.85 -8.47
C SER A 341 26.04 13.68 -7.66
N VAL A 342 25.45 14.79 -7.25
CA VAL A 342 24.11 14.81 -6.65
C VAL A 342 23.05 14.57 -7.73
N MET A 343 21.99 13.84 -7.38
CA MET A 343 20.84 13.60 -8.25
C MET A 343 20.25 14.91 -8.79
N GLY A 344 19.89 14.94 -10.07
CA GLY A 344 19.21 16.11 -10.64
C GLY A 344 17.80 16.28 -10.08
N PHE A 345 17.34 17.53 -9.93
CA PHE A 345 15.98 17.84 -9.44
C PHE A 345 14.88 17.13 -10.22
N GLY A 346 14.97 17.10 -11.56
CA GLY A 346 14.00 16.38 -12.39
C GLY A 346 13.94 14.88 -12.11
N THR A 347 15.08 14.23 -11.82
CA THR A 347 15.14 12.82 -11.45
C THR A 347 14.51 12.58 -10.08
N ALA A 348 14.81 13.44 -9.10
CA ALA A 348 14.23 13.36 -7.77
C ALA A 348 12.71 13.54 -7.81
N MET A 349 12.21 14.55 -8.53
CA MET A 349 10.78 14.77 -8.72
C MET A 349 10.11 13.61 -9.46
N ASN A 350 10.78 13.00 -10.45
CA ASN A 350 10.25 11.84 -11.15
C ASN A 350 10.04 10.64 -10.20
N LEU A 351 10.94 10.42 -9.24
CA LEU A 351 10.78 9.39 -8.20
C LEU A 351 9.64 9.74 -7.24
N LEU A 352 9.61 10.98 -6.74
CA LEU A 352 8.63 11.45 -5.75
C LEU A 352 7.20 11.42 -6.29
N VAL A 353 6.95 12.04 -7.44
CA VAL A 353 5.59 12.18 -7.99
C VAL A 353 5.04 10.82 -8.40
N ASN A 354 5.86 9.96 -9.03
CA ASN A 354 5.43 8.59 -9.35
C ASN A 354 5.15 7.74 -8.11
N SER A 355 5.76 8.05 -6.97
CA SER A 355 5.43 7.39 -5.71
C SER A 355 4.09 7.87 -5.18
N TRP A 356 3.87 9.19 -5.09
CA TRP A 356 2.66 9.77 -4.50
C TRP A 356 1.39 9.39 -5.27
N VAL A 357 1.41 9.46 -6.60
CA VAL A 357 0.26 9.07 -7.45
C VAL A 357 -0.05 7.57 -7.38
N ARG A 358 0.87 6.76 -6.83
CA ARG A 358 0.70 5.32 -6.57
C ARG A 358 0.47 5.01 -5.10
N ASN A 359 0.16 6.01 -4.29
CA ASN A 359 -0.06 5.88 -2.85
C ASN A 359 1.16 5.33 -2.08
N ILE A 360 2.37 5.67 -2.53
CA ILE A 360 3.64 5.31 -1.90
C ILE A 360 4.19 6.55 -1.18
N THR A 361 4.68 6.38 0.04
CA THR A 361 5.40 7.42 0.80
C THR A 361 6.86 7.47 0.36
N CYS A 362 7.61 8.54 0.60
CA CYS A 362 9.00 8.66 0.17
C CYS A 362 9.93 8.99 1.33
N LEU A 363 11.10 8.35 1.34
CA LEU A 363 12.17 8.59 2.29
C LEU A 363 13.45 8.97 1.52
N VAL A 364 13.75 10.27 1.49
CA VAL A 364 14.85 10.84 0.69
C VAL A 364 16.12 10.86 1.52
N ASN A 365 17.15 10.13 1.10
CA ASN A 365 18.38 10.01 1.86
C ASN A 365 19.40 11.12 1.59
N VAL A 366 19.97 11.67 2.66
CA VAL A 366 21.19 12.46 2.68
C VAL A 366 22.33 11.71 3.39
N GLY A 367 23.57 11.96 2.98
CA GLY A 367 24.77 11.41 3.61
C GLY A 367 25.67 12.52 4.15
N PRO A 368 25.57 12.86 5.45
CA PRO A 368 26.46 13.85 6.07
C PRO A 368 27.92 13.41 6.05
N ASP A 369 28.85 14.37 5.95
CA ASP A 369 30.28 14.09 5.97
C ASP A 369 30.78 13.65 7.36
N ARG A 370 32.06 13.30 7.47
CA ARG A 370 32.70 12.82 8.71
C ARG A 370 32.62 13.76 9.92
N THR A 371 32.28 15.03 9.69
CA THR A 371 32.12 16.05 10.74
C THR A 371 30.66 16.21 11.17
N GLY A 372 29.71 15.71 10.39
CA GLY A 372 28.26 15.79 10.66
C GLY A 372 27.52 16.79 9.77
N VAL A 373 28.16 17.35 8.75
CA VAL A 373 27.56 18.37 7.87
C VAL A 373 26.99 17.70 6.62
N VAL A 374 25.73 18.00 6.29
CA VAL A 374 25.16 17.59 4.99
C VAL A 374 25.80 18.42 3.88
N PRO A 375 26.38 17.81 2.83
CA PRO A 375 27.01 18.55 1.74
C PRO A 375 26.05 19.54 1.09
N THR A 376 26.51 20.77 0.82
CA THR A 376 25.67 21.87 0.29
C THR A 376 24.86 21.47 -0.93
N ALA A 377 25.45 20.74 -1.89
CA ALA A 377 24.73 20.31 -3.08
C ALA A 377 23.54 19.36 -2.78
N GLN A 378 23.66 18.51 -1.76
CA GLN A 378 22.53 17.67 -1.30
C GLN A 378 21.49 18.54 -0.59
N ALA A 379 21.93 19.46 0.29
CA ALA A 379 21.06 20.38 1.00
C ALA A 379 20.25 21.29 0.04
N ASP A 380 20.88 21.80 -1.02
CA ASP A 380 20.24 22.64 -2.03
C ASP A 380 19.18 21.87 -2.82
N LEU A 381 19.43 20.60 -3.15
CA LEU A 381 18.43 19.76 -3.81
C LEU A 381 17.20 19.55 -2.93
N VAL A 382 17.38 19.19 -1.66
CA VAL A 382 16.24 18.96 -0.76
C VAL A 382 15.47 20.25 -0.46
N ARG A 383 16.14 21.40 -0.35
CA ARG A 383 15.47 22.71 -0.27
C ARG A 383 14.68 23.04 -1.53
N ARG A 384 15.19 22.67 -2.71
CA ARG A 384 14.47 22.85 -3.98
C ARG A 384 13.22 21.96 -4.06
N ILE A 385 13.27 20.74 -3.51
CA ILE A 385 12.08 19.90 -3.29
C ILE A 385 11.10 20.64 -2.35
N GLY A 386 11.61 21.24 -1.28
CA GLY A 386 10.86 22.10 -0.36
C GLY A 386 10.07 23.23 -1.02
N SER A 387 10.65 23.90 -2.01
CA SER A 387 9.96 24.94 -2.80
C SER A 387 8.74 24.39 -3.56
N PHE A 388 8.84 23.17 -4.10
CA PHE A 388 7.69 22.47 -4.66
C PHE A 388 6.66 22.14 -3.57
N MET A 389 7.09 21.56 -2.45
CA MET A 389 6.19 21.17 -1.36
C MET A 389 5.44 22.37 -0.76
N THR A 390 6.06 23.54 -0.73
CA THR A 390 5.44 24.80 -0.27
C THR A 390 4.28 25.22 -1.17
N THR A 391 4.37 24.99 -2.48
CA THR A 391 3.39 25.46 -3.46
C THR A 391 2.35 24.40 -3.84
N CYS A 392 2.75 23.13 -3.85
CA CYS A 392 1.91 22.01 -4.30
C CYS A 392 1.60 21.00 -3.18
N GLY A 393 1.99 21.28 -1.93
CA GLY A 393 1.88 20.35 -0.81
C GLY A 393 0.46 19.87 -0.52
N GLU A 394 -0.58 20.65 -0.83
CA GLU A 394 -1.98 20.23 -0.66
C GLU A 394 -2.35 19.03 -1.53
N ALA A 395 -1.70 18.86 -2.68
CA ALA A 395 -1.89 17.73 -3.58
C ALA A 395 -1.07 16.49 -3.18
N VAL A 396 -0.29 16.58 -2.10
CA VAL A 396 0.59 15.52 -1.62
C VAL A 396 0.17 15.10 -0.21
N TYR A 397 0.27 16.00 0.77
CA TYR A 397 0.03 15.67 2.18
C TYR A 397 -1.42 15.27 2.45
N GLY A 398 -1.61 14.19 3.20
CA GLY A 398 -2.93 13.69 3.56
C GLY A 398 -3.74 13.11 2.38
N THR A 399 -3.16 13.04 1.18
CA THR A 399 -3.85 12.47 0.01
C THR A 399 -3.71 10.95 -0.05
N ARG A 400 -4.45 10.33 -0.97
CA ARG A 400 -4.22 8.97 -1.45
C ARG A 400 -4.01 8.97 -2.95
N GLY A 401 -3.27 7.99 -3.47
CA GLY A 401 -3.19 7.78 -4.91
C GLY A 401 -4.56 7.44 -5.49
N GLY A 402 -4.87 7.97 -6.67
CA GLY A 402 -6.16 7.80 -7.35
C GLY A 402 -6.95 9.10 -7.52
N PRO A 403 -8.23 9.03 -7.94
CA PRO A 403 -9.07 7.83 -7.93
C PRO A 403 -8.76 6.84 -9.05
N TRP A 404 -8.16 7.27 -10.17
CA TRP A 404 -7.79 6.36 -11.27
C TRP A 404 -6.31 6.01 -11.27
N ASN A 405 -5.97 4.88 -11.90
CA ASN A 405 -4.56 4.50 -12.08
C ASN A 405 -3.81 5.54 -12.92
N PRO A 406 -2.52 5.77 -12.63
CA PRO A 406 -1.67 6.64 -13.43
C PRO A 406 -1.35 6.01 -14.80
N VAL A 407 -0.91 6.86 -15.73
CA VAL A 407 -0.24 6.45 -16.96
C VAL A 407 1.25 6.75 -16.82
N ASP A 408 2.05 5.68 -16.85
CA ASP A 408 3.49 5.74 -16.60
C ASP A 408 4.18 6.83 -17.43
N GLY A 409 4.95 7.69 -16.75
CA GLY A 409 5.70 8.79 -17.35
C GLY A 409 4.85 9.94 -17.91
N LYS A 410 3.53 9.91 -17.79
CA LYS A 410 2.63 10.94 -18.35
C LYS A 410 1.86 11.69 -17.27
N TYR A 411 1.01 10.99 -16.53
CA TYR A 411 0.17 11.64 -15.53
C TYR A 411 -0.30 10.65 -14.47
N GLY A 412 -0.71 11.17 -13.33
CA GLY A 412 -1.33 10.40 -12.26
C GLY A 412 -2.25 11.26 -11.44
N TYR A 413 -2.82 10.66 -10.40
CA TYR A 413 -3.81 11.32 -9.57
C TYR A 413 -3.52 11.09 -8.09
N THR A 414 -3.82 12.11 -7.30
CA THR A 414 -4.04 11.97 -5.87
C THR A 414 -5.42 12.53 -5.53
N TYR A 415 -5.95 12.20 -4.35
CA TYR A 415 -7.20 12.81 -3.89
C TYR A 415 -7.22 12.96 -2.37
N LYS A 416 -8.03 13.92 -1.92
CA LYS A 416 -8.37 14.17 -0.53
C LYS A 416 -9.75 14.80 -0.47
N ASP A 417 -10.60 14.30 0.42
CA ASP A 417 -11.96 14.81 0.63
C ASP A 417 -12.73 14.95 -0.70
N SER A 418 -13.15 16.16 -1.07
CA SER A 418 -13.88 16.48 -2.30
C SER A 418 -12.99 16.86 -3.48
N THR A 419 -11.67 16.84 -3.33
CA THR A 419 -10.75 17.27 -4.38
C THR A 419 -9.89 16.10 -4.85
N PHE A 420 -9.82 15.91 -6.17
CA PHE A 420 -8.75 15.13 -6.78
C PHE A 420 -7.79 16.07 -7.51
N TYR A 421 -6.52 15.69 -7.50
CA TYR A 421 -5.42 16.42 -8.10
C TYR A 421 -4.87 15.62 -9.27
N VAL A 422 -4.71 16.28 -10.41
CA VAL A 422 -4.09 15.73 -11.60
C VAL A 422 -2.63 16.17 -11.62
N HIS A 423 -1.72 15.21 -11.51
CA HIS A 423 -0.28 15.42 -11.62
C HIS A 423 0.14 15.18 -13.06
N LEU A 424 0.56 16.23 -13.77
CA LEU A 424 1.04 16.15 -15.15
C LEU A 424 2.56 16.12 -15.16
N LEU A 425 3.12 14.93 -15.37
CA LEU A 425 4.56 14.69 -15.34
C LEU A 425 5.22 15.19 -16.62
N SER A 426 6.56 15.28 -16.61
CA SER A 426 7.37 15.81 -17.71
C SER A 426 7.10 15.17 -19.09
N GLY A 427 6.67 13.91 -19.14
CA GLY A 427 6.33 13.25 -20.40
C GLY A 427 4.98 13.70 -21.00
N TYR A 428 4.17 14.47 -20.28
CA TYR A 428 2.92 15.06 -20.77
C TYR A 428 3.14 16.49 -21.26
N SER A 429 2.97 16.70 -22.57
CA SER A 429 3.25 17.97 -23.25
C SER A 429 2.02 18.87 -23.47
N GLY A 430 0.81 18.39 -23.17
CA GLY A 430 -0.43 19.14 -23.38
C GLY A 430 -0.62 20.29 -22.38
N THR A 431 -1.24 21.37 -22.84
CA THR A 431 -1.75 22.48 -22.01
C THR A 431 -3.26 22.35 -21.73
N SER A 432 -3.86 21.26 -22.20
CA SER A 432 -5.19 20.79 -21.82
C SER A 432 -5.09 19.36 -21.29
N PHE A 433 -6.05 18.96 -20.48
CA PHE A 433 -6.17 17.59 -19.97
C PHE A 433 -7.64 17.19 -19.84
N THR A 434 -7.98 15.96 -20.21
CA THR A 434 -9.32 15.41 -20.01
C THR A 434 -9.25 14.23 -19.05
N THR A 435 -10.01 14.31 -17.95
CA THR A 435 -10.08 13.25 -16.93
C THR A 435 -10.91 12.06 -17.42
N PRO A 436 -10.76 10.87 -16.79
CA PRO A 436 -11.82 9.88 -16.79
C PRO A 436 -13.10 10.44 -16.15
N SER A 437 -14.22 9.70 -16.29
CA SER A 437 -15.52 10.17 -15.83
C SER A 437 -15.60 10.33 -14.31
N ILE A 438 -16.13 11.46 -13.83
CA ILE A 438 -16.46 11.72 -12.41
C ILE A 438 -17.87 11.20 -12.04
N GLY A 439 -18.50 10.43 -12.93
CA GLY A 439 -19.88 9.97 -12.78
C GLY A 439 -20.87 11.12 -12.75
N ASP A 440 -21.78 11.09 -11.78
CA ASP A 440 -22.83 12.08 -11.52
C ASP A 440 -22.38 13.25 -10.63
N ALA A 441 -21.08 13.36 -10.31
CA ALA A 441 -20.57 14.47 -9.50
C ALA A 441 -20.59 15.80 -10.28
N SER A 442 -20.80 16.91 -9.55
CA SER A 442 -20.66 18.25 -10.12
C SER A 442 -19.31 18.85 -9.77
N VAL A 443 -18.66 19.50 -10.74
CA VAL A 443 -17.41 20.24 -10.49
C VAL A 443 -17.75 21.62 -9.94
N THR A 444 -17.24 21.93 -8.75
CA THR A 444 -17.40 23.24 -8.11
C THR A 444 -16.22 24.17 -8.34
N ARG A 445 -15.02 23.62 -8.63
CA ARG A 445 -13.81 24.40 -8.90
C ARG A 445 -12.78 23.59 -9.69
N VAL A 446 -12.08 24.24 -10.61
CA VAL A 446 -10.85 23.73 -11.22
C VAL A 446 -9.77 24.81 -11.12
N PHE A 447 -8.58 24.48 -10.65
CA PHE A 447 -7.53 25.45 -10.38
C PHE A 447 -6.11 24.89 -10.59
N ASP A 448 -5.15 25.76 -10.89
CA ASP A 448 -3.72 25.47 -10.85
C ASP A 448 -3.27 25.49 -9.39
N VAL A 449 -2.78 24.37 -8.86
CA VAL A 449 -2.46 24.26 -7.42
C VAL A 449 -1.34 25.22 -7.03
N ALA A 450 -0.29 25.30 -7.85
CA ALA A 450 0.89 26.11 -7.54
C ALA A 450 0.60 27.61 -7.40
N SER A 451 -0.39 28.14 -8.13
CA SER A 451 -0.80 29.56 -8.03
C SER A 451 -2.16 29.82 -7.41
N GLY A 452 -2.97 28.78 -7.20
CA GLY A 452 -4.35 28.90 -6.72
C GLY A 452 -5.31 29.56 -7.71
N THR A 453 -4.91 29.83 -8.95
CA THR A 453 -5.75 30.50 -9.96
C THR A 453 -6.72 29.52 -10.59
N ASP A 454 -7.97 29.95 -10.78
CA ASP A 454 -8.98 29.14 -11.45
C ASP A 454 -8.64 28.93 -12.93
N LEU A 455 -8.92 27.73 -13.44
CA LEU A 455 -8.67 27.33 -14.82
C LEU A 455 -9.99 27.14 -15.57
N ALA A 456 -9.98 27.42 -16.88
CA ALA A 456 -11.12 27.17 -17.74
C ALA A 456 -11.34 25.66 -17.94
N TYR A 457 -12.57 25.20 -17.80
CA TYR A 457 -12.93 23.80 -17.99
C TYR A 457 -14.31 23.62 -18.62
N THR A 458 -14.54 22.45 -19.21
CA THR A 458 -15.86 21.96 -19.61
C THR A 458 -16.11 20.58 -19.01
N VAL A 459 -17.38 20.24 -18.80
CA VAL A 459 -17.79 18.89 -18.37
C VAL A 459 -18.69 18.32 -19.45
N SER A 460 -18.33 17.16 -19.98
CA SER A 460 -19.13 16.45 -20.98
C SER A 460 -20.31 15.70 -20.34
N SER A 461 -21.27 15.28 -21.16
CA SER A 461 -22.44 14.53 -20.69
C SER A 461 -22.12 13.17 -20.08
N ASP A 462 -20.97 12.58 -20.43
CA ASP A 462 -20.42 11.36 -19.82
C ASP A 462 -19.52 11.65 -18.60
N GLY A 463 -19.55 12.89 -18.08
CA GLY A 463 -18.88 13.25 -16.83
C GLY A 463 -17.36 13.40 -16.94
N LYS A 464 -16.78 13.62 -18.12
CA LYS A 464 -15.34 13.90 -18.24
C LYS A 464 -15.08 15.39 -18.11
N VAL A 465 -14.07 15.76 -17.32
CA VAL A 465 -13.68 17.16 -17.14
C VAL A 465 -12.53 17.46 -18.08
N THR A 466 -12.71 18.41 -19.00
CA THR A 466 -11.64 18.90 -19.88
C THR A 466 -11.18 20.26 -19.39
N VAL A 467 -9.95 20.31 -18.88
CA VAL A 467 -9.28 21.52 -18.39
C VAL A 467 -8.40 22.09 -19.48
N THR A 468 -8.34 23.42 -19.61
CA THR A 468 -7.52 24.13 -20.59
C THR A 468 -6.73 25.27 -19.94
N GLY A 469 -5.66 25.72 -20.59
CA GLY A 469 -4.83 26.82 -20.09
C GLY A 469 -3.85 26.41 -18.98
N ILE A 470 -3.51 25.12 -18.90
CA ILE A 470 -2.60 24.59 -17.88
C ILE A 470 -1.19 25.14 -18.11
N ASN A 471 -0.59 25.75 -17.09
CA ASN A 471 0.77 26.26 -17.16
C ASN A 471 1.79 25.13 -16.92
N ARG A 472 2.47 24.74 -17.99
CA ARG A 472 3.51 23.68 -17.99
C ARG A 472 4.94 24.19 -17.80
N THR A 473 5.16 25.50 -17.68
CA THR A 473 6.51 26.08 -17.60
C THR A 473 6.95 26.42 -16.19
N ARG A 474 6.03 26.56 -15.23
CA ARG A 474 6.38 26.88 -13.83
C ARG A 474 7.09 25.73 -13.12
N ILE A 475 6.51 24.53 -13.20
CA ILE A 475 7.05 23.29 -12.60
C ILE A 475 6.87 22.17 -13.63
N PRO A 476 7.74 22.08 -14.65
CA PRO A 476 7.57 21.13 -15.75
C PRO A 476 7.67 19.66 -15.30
N GLU A 477 8.34 19.39 -14.18
CA GLU A 477 8.42 18.07 -13.56
C GLU A 477 7.06 17.56 -13.10
N ASP A 478 6.19 18.45 -12.62
CA ASP A 478 4.83 18.17 -12.15
C ASP A 478 3.96 19.44 -12.11
N SER A 479 3.14 19.65 -13.14
CA SER A 479 2.09 20.68 -13.07
C SER A 479 0.86 20.03 -12.47
N VAL A 480 0.38 20.61 -11.37
CA VAL A 480 -0.72 20.04 -10.62
C VAL A 480 -1.99 20.86 -10.81
N VAL A 481 -3.06 20.19 -11.22
CA VAL A 481 -4.41 20.78 -11.35
C VAL A 481 -5.31 20.17 -10.28
N GLY A 482 -5.96 21.02 -9.49
CA GLY A 482 -6.99 20.60 -8.54
C GLY A 482 -8.38 20.66 -9.17
N VAL A 483 -9.19 19.62 -8.95
CA VAL A 483 -10.60 19.56 -9.34
C VAL A 483 -11.42 19.24 -8.10
N THR A 484 -12.21 20.21 -7.64
CA THR A 484 -13.10 20.06 -6.49
C THR A 484 -14.51 19.72 -6.95
N LEU A 485 -15.06 18.68 -6.32
CA LEU A 485 -16.40 18.19 -6.53
C LEU A 485 -17.36 18.72 -5.45
N ASP A 486 -18.65 18.62 -5.70
CA ASP A 486 -19.74 18.94 -4.77
C ASP A 486 -19.88 17.95 -3.60
N ARG A 487 -19.02 16.93 -3.56
CA ARG A 487 -19.03 15.81 -2.61
C ARG A 487 -17.65 15.17 -2.54
N THR A 488 -17.43 14.28 -1.56
CA THR A 488 -16.16 13.55 -1.47
C THR A 488 -15.90 12.69 -2.71
N VAL A 489 -14.65 12.64 -3.16
CA VAL A 489 -14.17 11.83 -4.31
C VAL A 489 -14.48 10.36 -4.06
N GLN A 490 -14.26 9.88 -2.84
CA GLN A 490 -14.63 8.53 -2.45
C GLN A 490 -16.03 8.51 -1.82
N PRO A 491 -16.89 7.54 -2.17
CA PRO A 491 -18.12 7.26 -1.43
C PRO A 491 -17.81 7.09 0.06
N ALA A 492 -18.60 7.74 0.91
CA ALA A 492 -18.47 7.57 2.34
C ALA A 492 -19.16 6.26 2.75
N ASP A 493 -18.57 5.54 3.71
CA ASP A 493 -19.27 4.48 4.40
C ASP A 493 -20.35 5.10 5.30
N ILE A 494 -21.62 4.87 5.01
CA ILE A 494 -22.75 5.40 5.80
C ILE A 494 -23.10 4.52 7.00
N ALA A 495 -22.49 3.33 7.12
CA ALA A 495 -22.62 2.43 8.26
C ALA A 495 -21.70 2.83 9.43
N VAL A 496 -20.58 3.52 9.16
CA VAL A 496 -19.59 3.89 10.19
C VAL A 496 -20.24 4.66 11.35
N GLY A 497 -19.96 4.22 12.58
CA GLY A 497 -20.47 4.79 13.82
C GLY A 497 -21.97 4.57 14.07
N ARG A 498 -22.68 3.83 13.21
CA ARG A 498 -24.11 3.54 13.39
C ARG A 498 -24.35 2.46 14.44
N THR A 499 -25.59 2.41 14.94
CA THR A 499 -26.00 1.38 15.88
C THR A 499 -26.01 0.01 15.20
N ALA A 500 -25.19 -0.90 15.69
CA ALA A 500 -25.16 -2.29 15.24
C ALA A 500 -25.62 -3.26 16.35
N THR A 501 -26.35 -4.30 15.95
CA THR A 501 -26.80 -5.40 16.80
C THR A 501 -26.53 -6.72 16.08
N ALA A 502 -26.44 -7.82 16.82
CA ALA A 502 -26.20 -9.14 16.24
C ALA A 502 -27.04 -10.21 16.94
N SER A 503 -27.19 -11.36 16.29
CA SER A 503 -27.82 -12.55 16.89
C SER A 503 -27.08 -13.04 18.13
N SER A 504 -25.74 -12.92 18.11
CA SER A 504 -24.85 -13.30 19.19
C SER A 504 -23.51 -12.54 19.08
N GLN A 505 -22.71 -12.52 20.15
CA GLN A 505 -21.41 -11.85 20.15
C GLN A 505 -20.44 -12.43 21.19
N GLU A 506 -19.16 -12.52 20.83
CA GLU A 506 -18.05 -12.98 21.69
C GLU A 506 -17.56 -11.84 22.61
N THR A 507 -18.39 -11.46 23.58
CA THR A 507 -18.12 -10.31 24.48
C THR A 507 -16.87 -10.50 25.34
N SER A 508 -16.49 -11.73 25.69
CA SER A 508 -15.28 -12.01 26.48
C SER A 508 -13.98 -11.55 25.83
N LYS A 509 -13.98 -11.33 24.51
CA LYS A 509 -12.84 -10.78 23.75
C LYS A 509 -13.09 -9.37 23.20
N GLY A 510 -14.20 -8.73 23.58
CA GLY A 510 -14.58 -7.42 23.09
C GLY A 510 -15.12 -7.39 21.64
N ASN A 511 -15.38 -8.55 21.03
CA ASN A 511 -15.81 -8.69 19.63
C ASN A 511 -17.33 -8.44 19.46
N THR A 512 -17.77 -7.24 19.82
CA THR A 512 -19.18 -6.82 19.81
C THR A 512 -19.68 -6.40 18.42
N ALA A 513 -21.00 -6.33 18.22
CA ALA A 513 -21.58 -5.90 16.94
C ALA A 513 -21.09 -4.52 16.46
N ALA A 514 -20.86 -3.59 17.38
CA ALA A 514 -20.36 -2.24 17.08
C ALA A 514 -18.99 -2.24 16.41
N LYS A 515 -18.18 -3.28 16.63
CA LYS A 515 -16.83 -3.41 16.06
C LYS A 515 -16.81 -3.71 14.56
N ALA A 516 -17.93 -4.09 13.97
CA ALA A 516 -18.03 -4.25 12.51
C ALA A 516 -18.38 -2.94 11.79
N VAL A 517 -18.63 -1.84 12.51
CA VAL A 517 -18.99 -0.53 11.95
C VAL A 517 -18.24 0.60 12.64
N ASP A 518 -17.12 0.32 13.29
CA ASP A 518 -16.31 1.35 13.97
C ASP A 518 -15.29 2.03 13.04
N GLY A 519 -15.28 1.66 11.76
CA GLY A 519 -14.37 2.20 10.75
C GLY A 519 -12.96 1.60 10.79
N SER A 520 -12.72 0.62 11.67
CA SER A 520 -11.43 -0.05 11.77
C SER A 520 -11.49 -1.46 11.18
N THR A 521 -10.43 -1.84 10.46
CA THR A 521 -10.26 -3.23 10.00
C THR A 521 -9.43 -4.07 10.98
N ALA A 522 -8.91 -3.47 12.06
CA ALA A 522 -8.16 -4.16 13.10
C ALA A 522 -9.08 -4.81 14.15
N THR A 523 -10.25 -4.23 14.40
CA THR A 523 -11.30 -4.79 15.25
C THR A 523 -12.27 -5.64 14.41
N ARG A 524 -13.20 -6.33 15.09
CA ARG A 524 -14.25 -7.13 14.45
C ARG A 524 -15.42 -7.44 15.36
N TRP A 525 -16.59 -7.67 14.77
CA TRP A 525 -17.64 -8.47 15.39
C TRP A 525 -17.33 -9.95 15.22
N CYS A 526 -17.64 -10.78 16.21
CA CYS A 526 -17.59 -12.24 16.10
C CYS A 526 -18.79 -12.84 16.84
N ALA A 527 -19.50 -13.77 16.21
CA ALA A 527 -20.55 -14.56 16.85
C ALA A 527 -19.96 -15.40 18.01
N ASN A 528 -20.79 -15.77 19.00
CA ASN A 528 -20.32 -16.58 20.14
C ASN A 528 -20.35 -18.09 19.89
N ASN A 529 -20.65 -18.50 18.65
CA ASN A 529 -20.72 -19.90 18.22
C ASN A 529 -20.49 -20.02 16.71
N GLY A 530 -20.24 -21.24 16.23
CA GLY A 530 -20.01 -21.56 14.81
C GLY A 530 -21.26 -21.96 14.02
N SER A 531 -22.47 -21.69 14.52
CA SER A 531 -23.70 -22.05 13.80
C SER A 531 -23.97 -21.12 12.62
N VAL A 532 -24.53 -21.68 11.56
CA VAL A 532 -25.13 -20.88 10.48
C VAL A 532 -26.38 -20.16 10.99
N GLY A 533 -26.79 -19.08 10.32
CA GLY A 533 -27.92 -18.25 10.71
C GLY A 533 -27.56 -17.09 11.65
N ASN A 534 -26.30 -17.03 12.13
CA ASN A 534 -25.82 -15.84 12.84
C ASN A 534 -25.86 -14.62 11.91
N TRP A 535 -26.29 -13.48 12.46
CA TRP A 535 -26.47 -12.25 11.70
C TRP A 535 -25.93 -11.03 12.44
N LEU A 536 -25.49 -10.05 11.66
CA LEU A 536 -25.15 -8.69 12.07
C LEU A 536 -26.11 -7.71 11.38
N LYS A 537 -26.67 -6.76 12.11
CA LYS A 537 -27.63 -5.76 11.62
C LYS A 537 -27.19 -4.35 12.00
N VAL A 538 -27.27 -3.44 11.06
CA VAL A 538 -26.99 -2.00 11.23
C VAL A 538 -28.30 -1.21 11.07
N ASP A 539 -28.56 -0.24 11.95
CA ASP A 539 -29.60 0.79 11.79
C ASP A 539 -28.96 2.09 11.30
N LEU A 540 -29.26 2.48 10.06
CA LEU A 540 -28.77 3.71 9.43
C LEU A 540 -29.42 4.98 10.02
N GLY A 541 -30.44 4.84 10.87
CA GLY A 541 -31.17 5.91 11.55
C GLY A 541 -32.33 6.49 10.73
N ALA A 542 -32.28 6.38 9.40
CA ALA A 542 -33.35 6.75 8.48
C ALA A 542 -33.29 5.84 7.23
N THR A 543 -34.37 5.80 6.45
CA THR A 543 -34.36 5.14 5.15
C THR A 543 -33.40 5.86 4.21
N LYS A 544 -32.54 5.09 3.54
CA LYS A 544 -31.53 5.56 2.59
C LYS A 544 -31.62 4.74 1.30
N SER A 545 -31.35 5.40 0.18
CA SER A 545 -31.03 4.75 -1.07
C SER A 545 -29.65 4.12 -0.95
N LEU A 546 -29.57 2.80 -1.10
CA LEU A 546 -28.34 2.03 -1.06
C LEU A 546 -27.91 1.69 -2.48
N THR A 547 -26.62 1.83 -2.74
CA THR A 547 -25.98 1.58 -4.04
C THR A 547 -24.94 0.47 -3.98
N GLY A 548 -24.51 0.09 -2.78
CA GLY A 548 -23.53 -0.96 -2.60
C GLY A 548 -23.21 -1.27 -1.15
N ALA A 549 -22.45 -2.33 -0.97
CA ALA A 549 -21.92 -2.77 0.31
C ALA A 549 -20.51 -3.35 0.13
N ARG A 550 -19.70 -3.31 1.18
CA ARG A 550 -18.42 -4.02 1.24
C ARG A 550 -18.27 -4.70 2.59
N ILE A 551 -17.95 -5.99 2.57
CA ILE A 551 -17.72 -6.80 3.77
C ILE A 551 -16.26 -7.20 3.81
N ALA A 552 -15.59 -6.89 4.91
CA ALA A 552 -14.30 -7.46 5.27
C ALA A 552 -14.52 -8.58 6.30
N TRP A 553 -14.36 -9.82 5.88
CA TRP A 553 -14.42 -10.99 6.76
C TRP A 553 -13.17 -11.08 7.65
N GLU A 554 -13.29 -11.77 8.79
CA GLU A 554 -12.15 -11.98 9.68
C GLU A 554 -10.99 -12.68 8.98
N LEU A 555 -11.29 -13.84 8.38
CA LEU A 555 -10.28 -14.75 7.87
C LEU A 555 -10.12 -14.59 6.37
N ASP A 556 -8.87 -14.62 5.94
CA ASP A 556 -8.52 -14.71 4.53
C ASP A 556 -8.69 -16.14 4.00
N ALA A 557 -8.77 -16.30 2.69
CA ALA A 557 -8.91 -17.58 2.00
C ALA A 557 -10.02 -18.49 2.57
N THR A 558 -11.10 -17.91 3.08
CA THR A 558 -12.17 -18.63 3.80
C THR A 558 -13.53 -18.40 3.12
N ASN A 559 -14.29 -19.46 2.88
CA ASN A 559 -15.57 -19.39 2.18
C ASN A 559 -16.73 -19.03 3.13
N TYR A 560 -16.98 -17.73 3.31
CA TYR A 560 -18.17 -17.22 3.97
C TYR A 560 -19.33 -17.16 2.96
N ARG A 561 -20.39 -17.92 3.21
CA ARG A 561 -21.66 -17.88 2.44
C ARG A 561 -22.68 -17.08 3.25
N TYR A 562 -23.37 -16.15 2.60
CA TYR A 562 -24.18 -15.17 3.30
C TYR A 562 -25.29 -14.60 2.41
N ARG A 563 -26.19 -13.85 3.03
CA ARG A 563 -27.13 -12.95 2.35
C ARG A 563 -27.07 -11.56 2.98
N ILE A 564 -27.35 -10.54 2.19
CA ILE A 564 -27.62 -9.19 2.67
C ILE A 564 -29.11 -8.92 2.50
N GLU A 565 -29.74 -8.46 3.57
CA GLU A 565 -31.16 -8.20 3.65
C GLU A 565 -31.40 -6.74 4.06
N GLY A 566 -32.41 -6.11 3.48
CA GLY A 566 -32.80 -4.73 3.74
C GLY A 566 -34.22 -4.64 4.29
N SER A 567 -34.47 -3.62 5.11
CA SER A 567 -35.78 -3.32 5.67
C SER A 567 -35.91 -1.83 5.98
N THR A 568 -37.10 -1.27 5.80
CA THR A 568 -37.43 0.12 6.18
C THR A 568 -38.07 0.20 7.58
N ASP A 569 -38.66 -0.91 8.06
CA ASP A 569 -39.49 -0.99 9.28
C ASP A 569 -38.91 -1.92 10.36
N ASN A 570 -37.82 -2.65 10.07
CA ASN A 570 -37.18 -3.68 10.89
C ASN A 570 -38.06 -4.95 11.11
N THR A 571 -39.16 -5.10 10.38
CA THR A 571 -40.08 -6.25 10.46
C THR A 571 -40.17 -6.99 9.15
N THR A 572 -40.28 -6.28 8.03
CA THR A 572 -40.36 -6.82 6.67
C THR A 572 -38.98 -6.79 6.04
N TRP A 573 -38.45 -7.96 5.66
CA TRP A 573 -37.09 -8.09 5.15
C TRP A 573 -37.09 -8.58 3.70
N THR A 574 -36.30 -7.92 2.86
CA THR A 574 -36.08 -8.31 1.46
C THR A 574 -34.61 -8.67 1.27
N THR A 575 -34.33 -9.79 0.61
CA THR A 575 -32.96 -10.14 0.21
C THR A 575 -32.49 -9.17 -0.87
N LEU A 576 -31.42 -8.42 -0.58
CA LEU A 576 -30.77 -7.49 -1.50
C LEU A 576 -29.64 -8.15 -2.28
N VAL A 577 -28.90 -9.04 -1.61
CA VAL A 577 -27.82 -9.83 -2.20
C VAL A 577 -27.91 -11.25 -1.65
N ASP A 578 -27.89 -12.24 -2.53
CA ASP A 578 -27.78 -13.65 -2.13
C ASP A 578 -26.42 -14.22 -2.56
N ARG A 579 -25.61 -14.64 -1.58
CA ARG A 579 -24.32 -15.31 -1.73
C ARG A 579 -24.34 -16.66 -1.01
N THR A 580 -25.50 -17.29 -0.90
CA THR A 580 -25.64 -18.59 -0.25
C THR A 580 -24.91 -19.71 -0.99
N ASP A 581 -24.71 -19.57 -2.30
CA ASP A 581 -23.97 -20.53 -3.15
C ASP A 581 -22.58 -20.03 -3.57
N THR A 582 -22.05 -18.97 -2.95
CA THR A 582 -20.75 -18.43 -3.37
C THR A 582 -19.61 -19.42 -3.11
N THR A 583 -18.68 -19.52 -4.06
CA THR A 583 -17.40 -20.23 -3.92
C THR A 583 -16.24 -19.29 -3.59
N SER A 584 -16.51 -17.99 -3.44
CA SER A 584 -15.48 -16.99 -3.14
C SER A 584 -14.85 -17.26 -1.77
N THR A 585 -13.54 -17.10 -1.72
CA THR A 585 -12.72 -17.13 -0.52
C THR A 585 -12.07 -15.78 -0.21
N SER A 586 -12.42 -14.75 -0.98
CA SER A 586 -11.89 -13.40 -0.82
C SER A 586 -12.27 -12.82 0.54
N GLN A 587 -11.26 -12.34 1.28
CA GLN A 587 -11.47 -11.72 2.59
C GLN A 587 -12.34 -10.45 2.49
N VAL A 588 -12.16 -9.66 1.44
CA VAL A 588 -12.97 -8.48 1.17
C VAL A 588 -13.89 -8.77 -0.02
N GLN A 589 -15.18 -8.61 0.17
CA GLN A 589 -16.19 -8.78 -0.86
C GLN A 589 -16.99 -7.50 -1.03
N THR A 590 -17.02 -7.01 -2.27
CA THR A 590 -17.74 -5.78 -2.64
C THR A 590 -18.94 -6.15 -3.51
N MET A 591 -20.07 -5.48 -3.26
CA MET A 591 -21.32 -5.70 -3.97
C MET A 591 -21.92 -4.36 -4.38
N VAL A 592 -22.39 -4.29 -5.62
CA VAL A 592 -23.28 -3.23 -6.09
C VAL A 592 -24.71 -3.72 -5.89
N LEU A 593 -25.60 -2.87 -5.37
CA LEU A 593 -27.02 -3.17 -5.17
C LEU A 593 -27.85 -1.90 -5.36
N SER A 594 -29.16 -2.02 -5.45
CA SER A 594 -30.07 -0.87 -5.49
C SER A 594 -31.28 -1.18 -4.61
N ALA A 595 -31.42 -0.46 -3.50
CA ALA A 595 -32.48 -0.69 -2.53
C ALA A 595 -32.75 0.52 -1.64
N GLU A 596 -33.99 0.66 -1.18
CA GLU A 596 -34.33 1.57 -0.08
C GLU A 596 -34.33 0.79 1.23
N ALA A 597 -33.46 1.14 2.18
CA ALA A 597 -33.42 0.50 3.48
C ALA A 597 -32.98 1.46 4.59
N ARG A 598 -33.51 1.24 5.79
CA ARG A 598 -33.00 1.82 7.04
C ARG A 598 -32.16 0.80 7.80
N TYR A 599 -32.61 -0.45 7.80
CA TYR A 599 -31.95 -1.56 8.47
C TYR A 599 -31.34 -2.47 7.43
N VAL A 600 -30.06 -2.78 7.60
CA VAL A 600 -29.33 -3.72 6.74
C VAL A 600 -28.78 -4.84 7.60
N ARG A 601 -29.03 -6.09 7.18
CA ARG A 601 -28.61 -7.29 7.90
C ARG A 601 -27.76 -8.18 7.01
N VAL A 602 -26.60 -8.59 7.50
CA VAL A 602 -25.79 -9.66 6.90
C VAL A 602 -26.06 -10.93 7.70
N THR A 603 -26.66 -11.93 7.06
CA THR A 603 -26.91 -13.25 7.66
C THR A 603 -25.95 -14.26 7.05
N VAL A 604 -25.14 -14.92 7.88
CA VAL A 604 -24.21 -15.96 7.44
C VAL A 604 -24.98 -17.27 7.26
N THR A 605 -24.99 -17.79 6.03
CA THR A 605 -25.76 -18.97 5.62
C THR A 605 -24.90 -20.22 5.46
N GLY A 606 -23.57 -20.08 5.42
CA GLY A 606 -22.64 -21.22 5.40
C GLY A 606 -21.22 -20.84 5.79
N LEU A 607 -20.53 -21.75 6.47
CA LEU A 607 -19.16 -21.59 6.99
C LEU A 607 -18.39 -22.92 6.90
N PRO A 608 -17.05 -22.90 6.77
CA PRO A 608 -16.22 -24.08 6.99
C PRO A 608 -16.22 -24.52 8.46
N THR A 609 -15.84 -25.79 8.71
CA THR A 609 -15.70 -26.32 10.07
C THR A 609 -14.67 -25.52 10.86
N GLY A 610 -15.02 -25.14 12.10
CA GLY A 610 -14.13 -24.39 13.00
C GLY A 610 -14.08 -22.88 12.75
N VAL A 611 -14.82 -22.38 11.77
CA VAL A 611 -14.95 -20.95 11.46
C VAL A 611 -16.25 -20.40 12.04
N TRP A 612 -16.21 -19.20 12.60
CA TRP A 612 -17.38 -18.49 13.13
C TRP A 612 -17.74 -17.30 12.24
N ALA A 613 -18.99 -16.86 12.32
CA ALA A 613 -19.40 -15.63 11.65
C ALA A 613 -18.67 -14.44 12.27
N SER A 614 -17.75 -13.83 11.53
CA SER A 614 -16.97 -12.69 12.01
C SER A 614 -16.65 -11.71 10.89
N ILE A 615 -16.95 -10.44 11.15
CA ILE A 615 -16.83 -9.32 10.20
C ILE A 615 -15.95 -8.26 10.84
N ARG A 616 -14.81 -7.97 10.19
CA ARG A 616 -13.90 -6.87 10.55
C ARG A 616 -14.54 -5.52 10.24
N ASN A 617 -15.13 -5.37 9.06
CA ASN A 617 -15.85 -4.15 8.70
C ASN A 617 -17.02 -4.45 7.75
N LEU A 618 -18.16 -3.82 7.98
CA LEU A 618 -19.33 -3.78 7.10
C LEU A 618 -19.57 -2.34 6.69
N GLU A 619 -19.32 -2.05 5.42
CA GLU A 619 -19.52 -0.74 4.85
C GLU A 619 -20.74 -0.75 3.94
N LEU A 620 -21.49 0.34 3.99
CA LEU A 620 -22.69 0.56 3.18
C LEU A 620 -22.54 1.89 2.45
N TYR A 621 -23.05 1.94 1.22
CA TYR A 621 -22.89 3.10 0.34
C TYR A 621 -24.24 3.57 -0.19
N ASP A 622 -24.38 4.89 -0.31
CA ASP A 622 -25.56 5.57 -0.88
C ASP A 622 -25.26 6.27 -2.22
N ARG A 623 -24.04 6.09 -2.75
CA ARG A 623 -23.61 6.59 -4.04
C ARG A 623 -23.02 5.48 -4.91
N PRO A 624 -23.28 5.47 -6.23
CA PRO A 624 -22.68 4.48 -7.12
C PRO A 624 -21.16 4.55 -7.07
N PHE A 625 -20.51 3.39 -7.22
CA PHE A 625 -19.07 3.28 -7.35
C PHE A 625 -18.73 2.14 -8.29
N THR A 626 -17.56 2.21 -8.92
CA THR A 626 -16.99 1.06 -9.61
C THR A 626 -16.23 0.22 -8.60
N ALA A 627 -16.64 -1.03 -8.39
CA ALA A 627 -15.86 -1.95 -7.57
C ALA A 627 -14.60 -2.29 -8.37
N ASP A 628 -13.42 -1.90 -7.89
CA ASP A 628 -12.17 -2.45 -8.43
C ASP A 628 -12.08 -3.90 -7.95
N LEU A 629 -12.55 -4.81 -8.80
CA LEU A 629 -12.48 -6.25 -8.52
C LEU A 629 -11.03 -6.77 -8.63
N GLY A 630 -10.08 -5.90 -8.93
CA GLY A 630 -8.69 -6.22 -9.14
C GLY A 630 -8.40 -6.44 -10.62
N THR A 631 -7.12 -6.71 -10.87
CA THR A 631 -6.64 -7.08 -12.19
C THR A 631 -6.51 -8.60 -12.26
N PHE A 632 -6.97 -9.18 -13.36
CA PHE A 632 -6.99 -10.61 -13.56
C PHE A 632 -6.21 -11.00 -14.81
N LYS A 633 -5.58 -12.17 -14.75
CA LYS A 633 -5.28 -12.98 -15.94
C LYS A 633 -6.42 -13.96 -16.15
N LEU A 634 -6.82 -14.15 -17.40
CA LEU A 634 -7.81 -15.16 -17.77
C LEU A 634 -7.07 -16.32 -18.45
N VAL A 635 -6.97 -17.45 -17.75
CA VAL A 635 -6.24 -18.64 -18.19
C VAL A 635 -7.22 -19.62 -18.83
N ASN A 636 -7.02 -19.96 -20.09
CA ASN A 636 -7.85 -20.97 -20.75
C ASN A 636 -7.56 -22.36 -20.17
N ARG A 637 -8.59 -23.10 -19.78
CA ARG A 637 -8.44 -24.43 -19.16
C ARG A 637 -7.79 -25.45 -20.08
N LYS A 638 -8.06 -25.39 -21.39
CA LYS A 638 -7.53 -26.37 -22.35
C LYS A 638 -6.03 -26.21 -22.57
N SER A 639 -5.57 -24.97 -22.73
CA SER A 639 -4.19 -24.68 -23.15
C SER A 639 -3.27 -24.18 -22.03
N GLY A 640 -3.83 -23.70 -20.93
CA GLY A 640 -3.09 -22.99 -19.88
C GLY A 640 -2.60 -21.59 -20.28
N LYS A 641 -3.04 -21.08 -21.45
CA LYS A 641 -2.61 -19.79 -22.01
C LYS A 641 -3.56 -18.66 -21.67
N LEU A 642 -3.08 -17.43 -21.77
CA LEU A 642 -3.82 -16.25 -21.34
C LEU A 642 -4.62 -15.63 -22.48
N LEU A 643 -5.78 -15.05 -22.12
CA LEU A 643 -6.51 -14.12 -22.98
C LEU A 643 -5.65 -12.88 -23.24
N ASP A 644 -5.24 -12.68 -24.50
CA ASP A 644 -4.20 -11.73 -24.89
C ASP A 644 -4.69 -10.83 -26.03
N VAL A 645 -4.39 -9.54 -25.94
CA VAL A 645 -4.52 -8.61 -27.07
C VAL A 645 -3.30 -8.72 -27.97
N SER A 646 -3.51 -9.22 -29.19
CA SER A 646 -2.44 -9.55 -30.14
C SER A 646 -1.48 -8.37 -30.38
N GLY A 647 -0.18 -8.67 -30.34
CA GLY A 647 0.90 -7.67 -30.50
C GLY A 647 0.90 -6.59 -29.42
N ALA A 648 0.14 -6.77 -28.34
CA ALA A 648 -0.09 -5.78 -27.31
C ALA A 648 -0.59 -4.43 -27.89
N SER A 649 -1.42 -4.50 -28.93
CA SER A 649 -1.97 -3.32 -29.59
C SER A 649 -2.89 -2.52 -28.66
N SER A 650 -2.96 -1.21 -28.87
CA SER A 650 -3.93 -0.32 -28.23
C SER A 650 -4.99 0.20 -29.21
N ALA A 651 -5.02 -0.30 -30.45
CA ALA A 651 -6.00 0.08 -31.47
C ALA A 651 -7.38 -0.57 -31.21
N ASP A 652 -8.45 0.08 -31.67
CA ASP A 652 -9.77 -0.56 -31.78
C ASP A 652 -9.72 -1.64 -32.87
N GLY A 653 -10.48 -2.73 -32.68
CA GLY A 653 -10.46 -3.88 -33.57
C GLY A 653 -9.22 -4.77 -33.42
N ALA A 654 -8.35 -4.50 -32.43
CA ALA A 654 -7.22 -5.39 -32.18
C ALA A 654 -7.72 -6.75 -31.66
N VAL A 655 -7.35 -7.81 -32.38
CA VAL A 655 -7.89 -9.14 -32.17
C VAL A 655 -7.44 -9.78 -30.85
N ILE A 656 -8.35 -10.53 -30.24
CA ILE A 656 -8.10 -11.31 -29.03
C ILE A 656 -7.66 -12.72 -29.41
N ILE A 657 -6.53 -13.12 -28.84
CA ILE A 657 -5.90 -14.43 -29.05
C ILE A 657 -5.63 -15.10 -27.70
N GLN A 658 -5.14 -16.33 -27.73
CA GLN A 658 -4.44 -16.91 -26.60
C GLN A 658 -2.92 -16.84 -26.79
N TRP A 659 -2.18 -16.60 -25.70
CA TRP A 659 -0.72 -16.57 -25.71
C TRP A 659 -0.10 -17.07 -24.39
N PRO A 660 1.10 -17.68 -24.39
CA PRO A 660 1.83 -17.99 -23.16
C PRO A 660 2.00 -16.77 -22.27
N SER A 661 2.06 -16.95 -20.95
CA SER A 661 2.22 -15.81 -20.04
C SER A 661 3.56 -15.12 -20.26
N THR A 662 3.52 -13.83 -20.56
CA THR A 662 4.70 -12.95 -20.67
C THR A 662 4.81 -11.99 -19.49
N GLY A 663 3.76 -11.90 -18.67
CA GLY A 663 3.63 -10.88 -17.63
C GLY A 663 3.19 -9.51 -18.16
N GLY A 664 3.08 -9.32 -19.47
CA GLY A 664 2.70 -8.06 -20.10
C GLY A 664 1.29 -7.59 -19.75
N THR A 665 1.08 -6.28 -19.71
CA THR A 665 -0.23 -5.65 -19.38
C THR A 665 -1.32 -5.91 -20.42
N ASN A 666 -0.96 -6.35 -21.63
CA ASN A 666 -1.92 -6.78 -22.66
C ASN A 666 -2.58 -8.13 -22.34
N GLN A 667 -2.07 -8.87 -21.35
CA GLN A 667 -2.62 -10.15 -20.86
C GLN A 667 -3.42 -9.98 -19.55
N GLN A 668 -3.61 -8.73 -19.12
CA GLN A 668 -4.20 -8.39 -17.85
C GLN A 668 -5.49 -7.62 -18.09
N TRP A 669 -6.53 -7.97 -17.34
CA TRP A 669 -7.88 -7.47 -17.56
C TRP A 669 -8.50 -7.05 -16.23
N LYS A 670 -9.11 -5.87 -16.19
CA LYS A 670 -9.96 -5.42 -15.09
C LYS A 670 -11.38 -5.84 -15.34
N LEU A 671 -12.04 -6.35 -14.31
CA LEU A 671 -13.47 -6.62 -14.34
C LEU A 671 -14.22 -5.43 -13.76
N LEU A 672 -14.93 -4.71 -14.62
CA LEU A 672 -15.77 -3.59 -14.25
C LEU A 672 -17.22 -4.12 -14.12
N PRO A 673 -17.80 -4.21 -12.93
CA PRO A 673 -19.15 -4.74 -12.78
C PRO A 673 -20.20 -3.80 -13.39
N ASN A 674 -21.22 -4.37 -14.01
CA ASN A 674 -22.43 -3.69 -14.45
C ASN A 674 -23.56 -3.92 -13.44
N SER A 675 -24.59 -3.07 -13.47
CA SER A 675 -25.74 -3.13 -12.55
C SER A 675 -26.60 -4.40 -12.71
N ASP A 676 -26.53 -5.08 -13.85
CA ASP A 676 -27.26 -6.32 -14.15
C ASP A 676 -26.49 -7.60 -13.74
N GLY A 677 -25.34 -7.45 -13.09
CA GLY A 677 -24.46 -8.56 -12.68
C GLY A 677 -23.55 -9.08 -13.81
N SER A 678 -23.54 -8.45 -14.98
CA SER A 678 -22.50 -8.67 -16.00
C SER A 678 -21.25 -7.83 -15.73
N TYR A 679 -20.21 -7.99 -16.56
CA TYR A 679 -18.94 -7.28 -16.45
C TYR A 679 -18.51 -6.72 -17.80
N ARG A 680 -17.83 -5.58 -17.77
CA ARG A 680 -16.96 -5.13 -18.87
C ARG A 680 -15.53 -5.54 -18.53
N LEU A 681 -14.84 -6.21 -19.45
CA LEU A 681 -13.45 -6.62 -19.26
C LEU A 681 -12.56 -5.58 -19.93
N SER A 682 -11.93 -4.71 -19.16
CA SER A 682 -11.03 -3.66 -19.66
C SER A 682 -9.58 -4.15 -19.68
N ASN A 683 -8.94 -4.12 -20.83
CA ASN A 683 -7.54 -4.50 -20.96
C ASN A 683 -6.65 -3.46 -20.26
N VAL A 684 -5.72 -3.90 -19.41
CA VAL A 684 -4.88 -2.98 -18.60
C VAL A 684 -3.96 -2.12 -19.47
N ARG A 685 -3.49 -2.63 -20.61
CA ARG A 685 -2.59 -1.86 -21.48
C ARG A 685 -3.31 -0.76 -22.25
N SER A 686 -4.45 -1.08 -22.84
CA SER A 686 -5.15 -0.16 -23.75
C SER A 686 -6.27 0.63 -23.09
N GLY A 687 -6.81 0.16 -21.96
CA GLY A 687 -8.04 0.65 -21.33
C GLY A 687 -9.33 0.23 -22.04
N LYS A 688 -9.23 -0.47 -23.18
CA LYS A 688 -10.35 -0.84 -24.05
C LYS A 688 -11.04 -2.11 -23.59
N LEU A 689 -12.29 -2.28 -23.99
CA LEU A 689 -13.13 -3.40 -23.54
C LEU A 689 -13.02 -4.57 -24.49
N LEU A 690 -13.05 -5.79 -23.94
CA LEU A 690 -13.32 -7.01 -24.68
C LEU A 690 -14.67 -6.87 -25.40
N GLU A 691 -14.64 -6.94 -26.72
CA GLU A 691 -15.79 -6.71 -27.58
C GLU A 691 -16.12 -7.96 -28.40
N CYS A 692 -17.42 -8.15 -28.60
CA CYS A 692 -17.96 -8.92 -29.70
C CYS A 692 -18.39 -7.96 -30.82
N PRO A 693 -17.71 -7.95 -31.99
CA PRO A 693 -18.07 -7.05 -33.09
C PRO A 693 -19.51 -7.20 -33.57
N SER A 694 -20.13 -6.09 -33.96
CA SER A 694 -21.51 -6.03 -34.49
C SER A 694 -21.66 -6.82 -35.80
N GLY A 695 -22.77 -7.56 -35.96
CA GLY A 695 -23.03 -8.46 -37.12
C GLY A 695 -22.82 -9.95 -36.84
N SER A 696 -22.92 -10.36 -35.58
CA SER A 696 -22.41 -11.59 -34.98
C SER A 696 -22.95 -12.92 -35.54
N ALA A 697 -22.30 -13.41 -36.59
CA ALA A 697 -22.35 -14.83 -36.96
C ALA A 697 -21.60 -15.68 -35.92
N GLN A 698 -21.92 -16.97 -35.89
CA GLN A 698 -21.13 -17.93 -35.13
C GLN A 698 -19.69 -17.94 -35.69
N GLY A 699 -18.69 -17.90 -34.80
CA GLY A 699 -17.28 -17.92 -35.18
C GLY A 699 -16.65 -16.54 -35.44
N THR A 700 -17.38 -15.44 -35.23
CA THR A 700 -16.81 -14.09 -35.31
C THR A 700 -15.68 -13.93 -34.28
N GLN A 701 -14.56 -13.38 -34.75
CA GLN A 701 -13.41 -13.00 -33.95
C GLN A 701 -13.77 -11.97 -32.87
N LEU A 702 -13.33 -12.20 -31.63
CA LEU A 702 -13.40 -11.16 -30.58
C LEU A 702 -12.25 -10.18 -30.74
N ASP A 703 -12.49 -8.93 -30.41
CA ASP A 703 -11.50 -7.86 -30.43
C ASP A 703 -11.59 -7.01 -29.15
N GLN A 704 -10.83 -5.92 -29.12
CA GLN A 704 -11.03 -4.85 -28.15
C GLN A 704 -11.50 -3.57 -28.85
N SER A 705 -12.28 -2.77 -28.16
CA SER A 705 -12.75 -1.49 -28.65
C SER A 705 -13.03 -0.50 -27.51
N ALA A 706 -13.13 0.78 -27.85
CA ALA A 706 -13.58 1.80 -26.90
C ALA A 706 -14.97 1.46 -26.36
N ASP A 707 -15.24 1.84 -25.10
CA ASP A 707 -16.55 1.58 -24.47
C ASP A 707 -17.65 2.33 -25.24
N ALA A 708 -18.56 1.56 -25.83
CA ALA A 708 -19.70 2.04 -26.61
C ALA A 708 -21.00 2.00 -25.80
N GLY A 709 -20.97 1.51 -24.55
CA GLY A 709 -22.15 1.39 -23.69
C GLY A 709 -23.16 0.34 -24.17
N THR A 710 -22.76 -0.59 -25.03
CA THR A 710 -23.64 -1.56 -25.69
C THR A 710 -23.42 -2.98 -25.18
N SER A 711 -24.48 -3.79 -25.20
CA SER A 711 -24.49 -5.15 -24.63
C SER A 711 -23.52 -6.14 -25.28
N ASN A 712 -22.98 -5.81 -26.46
CA ASN A 712 -21.94 -6.60 -27.14
C ASN A 712 -20.56 -6.48 -26.46
N GLN A 713 -20.38 -5.56 -25.51
CA GLN A 713 -19.16 -5.40 -24.71
C GLN A 713 -19.33 -5.87 -23.25
N TRP A 714 -20.49 -6.46 -22.93
CA TRP A 714 -20.84 -6.91 -21.59
C TRP A 714 -20.82 -8.43 -21.52
N TRP A 715 -20.26 -8.97 -20.44
CA TRP A 715 -19.94 -10.40 -20.30
C TRP A 715 -20.38 -10.92 -18.94
N LYS A 716 -21.19 -11.97 -18.91
CA LYS A 716 -21.52 -12.72 -17.70
C LYS A 716 -20.46 -13.78 -17.44
N LEU A 717 -20.00 -13.88 -16.19
CA LEU A 717 -19.18 -15.01 -15.73
C LEU A 717 -20.10 -16.15 -15.32
N VAL A 718 -20.33 -17.11 -16.21
CA VAL A 718 -21.17 -18.28 -15.91
C VAL A 718 -20.27 -19.40 -15.39
N ALA A 719 -20.54 -19.88 -14.17
CA ALA A 719 -19.78 -20.97 -13.58
C ALA A 719 -19.78 -22.22 -14.48
N ALA A 720 -18.62 -22.86 -14.60
CA ALA A 720 -18.41 -24.07 -15.39
C ALA A 720 -17.87 -25.20 -14.50
N THR A 721 -16.80 -25.88 -14.91
CA THR A 721 -16.07 -26.80 -14.03
C THR A 721 -15.45 -26.03 -12.85
N SER A 722 -15.28 -26.69 -11.69
CA SER A 722 -14.76 -26.07 -10.46
C SER A 722 -13.58 -25.11 -10.72
N GLY A 723 -13.73 -23.86 -10.25
CA GLY A 723 -12.73 -22.79 -10.41
C GLY A 723 -12.68 -22.10 -11.79
N HIS A 724 -13.53 -22.48 -12.74
CA HIS A 724 -13.55 -21.94 -14.10
C HIS A 724 -14.91 -21.34 -14.48
N TYR A 725 -14.89 -20.40 -15.42
CA TYR A 725 -16.04 -19.66 -15.89
C TYR A 725 -16.09 -19.62 -17.41
N ARG A 726 -17.30 -19.56 -17.96
CA ARG A 726 -17.52 -19.15 -19.36
C ARG A 726 -17.79 -17.65 -19.39
N LEU A 727 -17.10 -16.94 -20.26
CA LEU A 727 -17.38 -15.52 -20.53
C LEU A 727 -18.52 -15.46 -21.55
N VAL A 728 -19.75 -15.25 -21.10
CA VAL A 728 -20.95 -15.24 -21.96
C VAL A 728 -21.34 -13.81 -22.30
N ASN A 729 -21.32 -13.44 -23.57
CA ASN A 729 -21.69 -12.12 -24.04
C ASN A 729 -23.18 -11.85 -23.80
N VAL A 730 -23.52 -10.69 -23.23
CA VAL A 730 -24.89 -10.32 -22.90
C VAL A 730 -25.72 -10.08 -24.17
N GLY A 731 -25.12 -9.50 -25.21
CA GLY A 731 -25.83 -9.14 -26.44
C GLY A 731 -26.31 -10.33 -27.27
N ASN A 732 -25.64 -11.49 -27.20
CA ASN A 732 -25.97 -12.65 -28.06
C ASN A 732 -25.98 -14.01 -27.35
N GLY A 733 -25.62 -14.10 -26.07
CA GLY A 733 -25.62 -15.34 -25.28
C GLY A 733 -24.54 -16.36 -25.65
N ARG A 734 -23.59 -16.02 -26.53
CA ARG A 734 -22.45 -16.87 -26.92
C ARG A 734 -21.24 -16.56 -26.05
N CYS A 735 -20.30 -17.50 -25.97
CA CYS A 735 -19.13 -17.36 -25.12
C CYS A 735 -17.82 -17.15 -25.89
N ALA A 736 -16.82 -16.61 -25.19
CA ALA A 736 -15.43 -16.57 -25.66
C ALA A 736 -14.84 -17.98 -25.76
N ASP A 737 -14.52 -18.40 -26.97
CA ASP A 737 -14.09 -19.75 -27.34
C ASP A 737 -12.74 -19.67 -28.05
N VAL A 738 -11.75 -20.45 -27.60
CA VAL A 738 -10.51 -20.63 -28.38
C VAL A 738 -10.83 -21.53 -29.57
N LYS A 739 -10.74 -20.94 -30.77
CA LYS A 739 -11.15 -21.57 -32.04
C LYS A 739 -10.53 -22.95 -32.20
N ASP A 740 -11.36 -23.91 -32.61
CA ASP A 740 -11.01 -25.33 -32.85
C ASP A 740 -10.39 -26.04 -31.63
N ALA A 741 -10.60 -25.51 -30.41
CA ALA A 741 -9.94 -25.94 -29.18
C ALA A 741 -8.40 -26.00 -29.31
N SER A 742 -7.83 -25.13 -30.15
CA SER A 742 -6.40 -25.09 -30.42
C SER A 742 -5.60 -24.82 -29.15
N THR A 743 -4.38 -25.36 -29.10
CA THR A 743 -3.38 -25.04 -28.07
C THR A 743 -2.21 -24.27 -28.65
N THR A 744 -2.26 -23.84 -29.91
CA THR A 744 -1.17 -23.08 -30.55
C THR A 744 -1.10 -21.65 -30.04
N ASP A 745 0.10 -21.07 -30.05
CA ASP A 745 0.30 -19.64 -29.79
C ASP A 745 -0.40 -18.82 -30.87
N GLY A 746 -1.09 -17.76 -30.45
CA GLY A 746 -1.82 -16.88 -31.37
C GLY A 746 -3.14 -17.45 -31.86
N ALA A 747 -3.62 -18.57 -31.33
CA ALA A 747 -4.94 -19.07 -31.69
C ALA A 747 -6.01 -18.03 -31.33
N HIS A 748 -6.92 -17.82 -32.27
CA HIS A 748 -7.97 -16.83 -32.21
C HIS A 748 -9.02 -17.16 -31.14
N VAL A 749 -9.46 -16.15 -30.41
CA VAL A 749 -10.63 -16.24 -29.52
C VAL A 749 -11.83 -15.68 -30.25
N ILE A 750 -12.84 -16.52 -30.46
CA ILE A 750 -14.04 -16.25 -31.24
C ILE A 750 -15.27 -16.30 -30.33
N GLN A 751 -16.40 -15.79 -30.81
CA GLN A 751 -17.70 -16.10 -30.21
C GLN A 751 -18.21 -17.46 -30.70
N TRP A 752 -18.69 -18.29 -29.77
CA TRP A 752 -19.29 -19.58 -30.12
C TRP A 752 -20.45 -19.93 -29.20
N PRO A 753 -21.48 -20.66 -29.66
CA PRO A 753 -22.49 -21.23 -28.78
C PRO A 753 -21.85 -22.00 -27.62
N THR A 754 -22.47 -21.92 -26.44
CA THR A 754 -21.95 -22.59 -25.25
C THR A 754 -21.95 -24.12 -25.45
N THR A 755 -20.82 -24.75 -25.19
CA THR A 755 -20.60 -26.19 -25.19
C THR A 755 -19.96 -26.65 -23.87
N SER A 756 -19.74 -27.95 -23.72
CA SER A 756 -18.98 -28.53 -22.61
C SER A 756 -17.45 -28.55 -22.87
N GLY A 757 -16.97 -27.88 -23.91
CA GLY A 757 -15.56 -27.85 -24.28
C GLY A 757 -14.72 -27.03 -23.30
N SER A 758 -13.57 -27.56 -22.88
CA SER A 758 -12.66 -26.85 -21.96
C SER A 758 -11.97 -25.64 -22.61
N ASN A 759 -12.07 -25.48 -23.93
CA ASN A 759 -11.60 -24.31 -24.68
C ASN A 759 -12.49 -23.06 -24.49
N GLN A 760 -13.66 -23.22 -23.85
CA GLN A 760 -14.56 -22.13 -23.47
C GLN A 760 -14.47 -21.77 -21.98
N GLU A 761 -13.66 -22.50 -21.21
CA GLU A 761 -13.56 -22.36 -19.77
C GLU A 761 -12.30 -21.57 -19.42
N TRP A 762 -12.48 -20.49 -18.67
CA TRP A 762 -11.44 -19.55 -18.28
C TRP A 762 -11.34 -19.50 -16.75
N GLN A 763 -10.14 -19.67 -16.22
CA GLN A 763 -9.83 -19.41 -14.83
C GLN A 763 -9.43 -17.94 -14.68
N LEU A 764 -10.06 -17.24 -13.73
CA LEU A 764 -9.68 -15.88 -13.37
C LEU A 764 -8.63 -15.97 -12.26
N VAL A 765 -7.42 -15.48 -12.53
CA VAL A 765 -6.30 -15.44 -11.58
C VAL A 765 -6.03 -13.98 -11.25
N ALA A 766 -6.31 -13.58 -10.00
CA ALA A 766 -6.02 -12.23 -9.53
C ALA A 766 -4.51 -11.94 -9.51
N LEU A 767 -4.13 -10.68 -9.74
CA LEU A 767 -2.75 -10.19 -9.76
C LEU A 767 -2.37 -9.35 -8.55
#